data_AF-A0A954PFK6-F1
#
_entry.id   AF-A0A954PFK6-F1
#
_cell.length_a   1.000
_cell.length_b   1.000
_cell.length_c   1.000
_cell.angle_alpha   90.00
_cell.angle_beta   90.00
_cell.angle_gamma   90.00
#
_symmetry.space_group_name_H-M   'P 1'
#
loop_
_entity.id
_entity.type
_entity.pdbx_description
1 polymer ?
#
loop_
_entity_poly.entity_id
_entity_poly.type
_entity_poly.pdbx_seq_one_letter_code
_entity_poly.pdbx_strand_id
1 'polypeptide(L)'
;MKKHSNQFPLQHISVRVPWHDNGWNGTVCTNPARNTACLKLRNIADAKNEVAELPIAGHSLATLDQANFPPCATERATFMANFAFTRLHNHPYSKQDKASHQHFAPTAVHYPAFSVAALPFRWMMKKFVYGDKKENPRGLQQDYPLSSITEEREPSVEVLGFESNWFQDQQNQGDLLDCFWDHVAVDESLVFFYAKQVPLVEDTGRRVIVGVGRVKSIGNPIEYSYTGSPKGKLRSLIWERMIGHSIRDDFEDGFLLPYHQALEASEDGLRFDPAEVVAFAPEERFVEFSYATEHVGHDAAISSLIACRAALLRSAELFNVNIKRQEQWIDREVGRLWKKRGAFPGLGSVLSATGLGMGHFIANALQDKVGEEGNPWSILDAALSEPTKHLPKDLAAHVDSTIAKAWKKQKPARRSFLELLSRFDLTFEQASILAVPEQRKEFGIEISDAEYLENPYLLYESTRLTNSPLTVGTVDRGVFPTKFIRDKFPLPEPSTIKTPVDERRLRALVIRELESAALEGDTLRSRESIITALRRRDLANKEDPTDVTADLLAVAEDSFAGEISLVEMADDSVAYQLERLNTVGAQIRLTVTKRIKAKRIELNVDWEMELDQRLGSLPANKEELKLEQLARREKAAALRELASSPFSVLIGPAGTGKTTLLSILCQQSEISRDSILLLAPTGKARVRMESMAKQAKTENYKAYTLAQFLSDTGRYDAYTQRYLLTGESGSTVARTVIIDECSMLTEEMLAALLESLRGVRRLILVGDSRQLPPIGAGRPFVDIIRKLAPEKIEQTFPKIAQGYVELTIPRRQGAGERDDLQLASWFGGGINAPGEDRVFEILAGIRKSEQLTFVRWDTPDELDALLPKVIQDSLKFDPSLEDWQAFAQSLGGNLDGNGSAWFNSTYGDRPGAGKSAEAWQILSPVRQKPWGVDNLNRAIHLRYKGKQIERARAWSRTPSILSPQGESQIIYGDKVIHNRNWSVPKGRIYPKVDQRGYIANGEIGMIVGHRVTKKRSWKPDYLEIEFSTQLGQTFKFYPSDFSEEGDAALELAYALTVHKSQGSEFDTVFLVLPRSPLMLSRELLYTALTRQKSRIVLLHQGDATELHKFSMER
;
A
#
# COMPACT_ATOMS: atom_id res chain seq x y z
N MET A 1 -21.44 19.14 37.47
CA MET A 1 -19.99 18.92 37.25
C MET A 1 -19.47 18.06 38.40
N LYS A 2 -19.38 16.74 38.23
CA LYS A 2 -18.57 15.91 39.12
C LYS A 2 -17.11 16.22 38.77
N LYS A 3 -16.27 16.58 39.75
CA LYS A 3 -14.82 16.57 39.55
C LYS A 3 -14.44 15.13 39.22
N HIS A 4 -14.11 14.84 37.96
CA HIS A 4 -13.59 13.53 37.56
C HIS A 4 -12.26 13.32 38.29
N SER A 5 -12.23 12.36 39.20
CA SER A 5 -11.04 11.93 39.92
C SER A 5 -10.18 11.03 39.02
N ASN A 6 -8.86 11.19 39.07
CA ASN A 6 -7.79 10.36 38.48
C ASN A 6 -8.07 8.84 38.52
N GLN A 7 -8.90 8.30 37.63
CA GLN A 7 -9.17 6.85 37.60
C GLN A 7 -8.83 6.22 36.25
N PHE A 8 -8.74 7.02 35.18
CA PHE A 8 -8.42 6.56 33.83
C PHE A 8 -7.06 7.12 33.39
N PRO A 9 -6.21 6.30 32.73
CA PRO A 9 -4.96 6.78 32.15
C PRO A 9 -5.21 7.90 31.15
N LEU A 10 -4.39 8.97 31.19
CA LEU A 10 -4.50 10.06 30.24
C LEU A 10 -4.18 9.58 28.83
N GLN A 11 -5.07 9.87 27.87
CA GLN A 11 -4.87 9.63 26.45
C GLN A 11 -5.01 10.93 25.65
N HIS A 12 -4.35 10.97 24.50
CA HIS A 12 -4.62 11.95 23.45
C HIS A 12 -5.61 11.37 22.45
N ILE A 13 -6.00 12.15 21.45
CA ILE A 13 -6.90 11.66 20.40
C ILE A 13 -6.37 11.97 19.01
N SER A 14 -6.64 11.10 18.06
CA SER A 14 -6.55 11.41 16.64
C SER A 14 -7.96 11.66 16.08
N VAL A 15 -8.08 12.52 15.08
CA VAL A 15 -9.35 12.79 14.39
C VAL A 15 -9.12 12.83 12.88
N ARG A 16 -9.81 11.94 12.16
CA ARG A 16 -9.75 11.83 10.70
C ARG A 16 -10.50 12.97 10.05
N VAL A 17 -9.81 13.68 9.17
CA VAL A 17 -10.36 14.72 8.31
C VAL A 17 -10.09 14.39 6.84
N PRO A 18 -11.00 14.70 5.90
CA PRO A 18 -10.70 14.64 4.49
C PRO A 18 -9.72 15.75 4.11
N TRP A 19 -8.97 15.58 3.03
CA TRP A 19 -8.29 16.73 2.42
C TRP A 19 -9.32 17.78 1.97
N HIS A 20 -9.01 19.06 2.22
CA HIS A 20 -9.84 20.19 1.81
C HIS A 20 -8.97 21.25 1.14
N ASP A 21 -9.29 21.67 -0.09
CA ASP A 21 -8.44 22.57 -0.88
C ASP A 21 -8.30 23.97 -0.29
N ASN A 22 -9.25 24.37 0.58
CA ASN A 22 -9.26 25.69 1.22
C ASN A 22 -8.97 25.63 2.73
N GLY A 23 -8.07 24.75 3.17
CA GLY A 23 -7.58 24.73 4.56
C GLY A 23 -8.63 24.47 5.65
N TRP A 24 -9.67 23.69 5.36
CA TRP A 24 -10.71 23.26 6.32
C TRP A 24 -11.50 24.37 7.01
N ASN A 25 -11.45 25.59 6.50
CA ASN A 25 -11.97 26.82 7.10
C ASN A 25 -13.51 26.96 7.13
N GLY A 26 -14.25 25.88 6.85
CA GLY A 26 -15.71 25.91 6.76
C GLY A 26 -16.25 26.51 5.46
N THR A 27 -15.50 26.43 4.36
CA THR A 27 -15.98 26.74 3.01
C THR A 27 -16.15 25.48 2.18
N VAL A 28 -16.81 25.59 1.02
CA VAL A 28 -16.72 24.57 -0.03
C VAL A 28 -15.31 24.64 -0.66
N CYS A 29 -14.75 23.50 -1.08
CA CYS A 29 -13.46 23.46 -1.80
C CYS A 29 -13.45 24.47 -2.96
N THR A 30 -12.27 25.01 -3.27
CA THR A 30 -12.10 25.95 -4.39
C THR A 30 -12.26 25.27 -5.74
N ASN A 31 -11.92 23.98 -5.84
CA ASN A 31 -12.23 23.14 -6.99
C ASN A 31 -12.73 21.75 -6.54
N PRO A 32 -14.01 21.63 -6.15
CA PRO A 32 -14.53 20.38 -5.58
C PRO A 32 -14.41 19.21 -6.55
N ALA A 33 -14.47 19.42 -7.87
CA ALA A 33 -14.36 18.36 -8.86
C ALA A 33 -12.95 17.70 -8.89
N ARG A 34 -11.89 18.47 -8.59
CA ARG A 34 -10.50 17.98 -8.61
C ARG A 34 -10.00 17.42 -7.28
N ASN A 35 -10.74 17.61 -6.20
CA ASN A 35 -10.39 17.02 -4.92
C ASN A 35 -10.75 15.53 -4.90
N THR A 36 -9.87 14.69 -5.42
CA THR A 36 -9.97 13.22 -5.32
C THR A 36 -9.46 12.68 -3.99
N ALA A 37 -8.56 13.40 -3.32
CA ALA A 37 -8.03 12.98 -2.03
C ALA A 37 -9.15 12.83 -0.98
N CYS A 38 -10.21 13.67 -1.01
CA CYS A 38 -11.35 13.52 -0.11
C CYS A 38 -12.22 12.27 -0.40
N LEU A 39 -12.14 11.70 -1.61
CA LEU A 39 -12.96 10.54 -2.02
C LEU A 39 -12.50 9.23 -1.40
N LYS A 40 -11.29 9.20 -0.83
CA LYS A 40 -10.82 8.08 0.01
C LYS A 40 -11.74 7.86 1.23
N LEU A 41 -12.62 8.81 1.53
CA LEU A 41 -13.72 8.61 2.48
C LEU A 41 -14.99 8.22 1.71
N ARG A 42 -15.44 6.98 1.90
CA ARG A 42 -16.61 6.40 1.22
C ARG A 42 -17.85 7.30 1.29
N ASN A 43 -18.18 7.85 2.46
CA ASN A 43 -19.36 8.71 2.61
C ASN A 43 -19.27 9.97 1.72
N ILE A 44 -18.06 10.53 1.55
CA ILE A 44 -17.85 11.62 0.60
C ILE A 44 -18.03 11.10 -0.82
N ALA A 45 -17.37 10.01 -1.18
CA ALA A 45 -17.48 9.44 -2.51
C ALA A 45 -18.94 9.18 -2.92
N ASP A 46 -19.70 8.51 -2.06
CA ASP A 46 -21.10 8.11 -2.28
C ASP A 46 -22.03 9.33 -2.43
N ALA A 47 -21.81 10.40 -1.67
CA ALA A 47 -22.67 11.57 -1.66
C ALA A 47 -22.20 12.74 -2.55
N LYS A 48 -20.97 12.71 -3.09
CA LYS A 48 -20.40 13.81 -3.88
C LYS A 48 -21.26 14.16 -5.10
N ASN A 49 -21.53 15.44 -5.27
CA ASN A 49 -22.29 15.97 -6.40
C ASN A 49 -21.58 17.22 -6.94
N GLU A 50 -20.69 17.00 -7.90
CA GLU A 50 -19.85 18.07 -8.46
C GLU A 50 -20.67 19.15 -9.18
N VAL A 51 -21.79 18.78 -9.81
CA VAL A 51 -22.68 19.73 -10.50
C VAL A 51 -23.33 20.70 -9.50
N ALA A 52 -23.65 20.22 -8.30
CA ALA A 52 -24.21 21.06 -7.24
C ALA A 52 -23.11 21.82 -6.45
N GLU A 53 -21.93 21.25 -6.30
CA GLU A 53 -20.83 21.83 -5.52
C GLU A 53 -20.04 22.91 -6.30
N LEU A 54 -19.88 22.77 -7.62
CA LEU A 54 -19.12 23.72 -8.45
C LEU A 54 -19.65 25.16 -8.40
N PRO A 55 -20.96 25.44 -8.53
CA PRO A 55 -21.49 26.82 -8.46
C PRO A 55 -21.27 27.51 -7.11
N ILE A 56 -21.09 26.73 -6.04
CA ILE A 56 -20.89 27.22 -4.67
C ILE A 56 -19.44 27.03 -4.20
N ALA A 57 -18.51 26.71 -5.09
CA ALA A 57 -17.09 26.58 -4.77
C ALA A 57 -16.58 27.83 -4.03
N GLY A 58 -15.77 27.64 -2.99
CA GLY A 58 -15.24 28.71 -2.14
C GLY A 58 -16.25 29.43 -1.23
N HIS A 59 -17.56 29.17 -1.34
CA HIS A 59 -18.56 29.83 -0.48
C HIS A 59 -18.48 29.31 0.95
N SER A 60 -18.75 30.19 1.92
CA SER A 60 -18.78 29.83 3.34
C SER A 60 -20.06 29.07 3.69
N LEU A 61 -19.90 27.99 4.46
CA LEU A 61 -21.05 27.24 5.00
C LEU A 61 -21.88 28.08 5.98
N ALA A 62 -21.34 29.17 6.54
CA ALA A 62 -22.08 30.10 7.38
C ALA A 62 -23.24 30.79 6.64
N THR A 63 -23.10 30.94 5.32
CA THR A 63 -24.06 31.64 4.45
C THR A 63 -24.90 30.71 3.60
N LEU A 64 -24.60 29.40 3.62
CA LEU A 64 -25.28 28.41 2.80
C LEU A 64 -26.41 27.73 3.58
N ASP A 65 -27.50 27.42 2.89
CA ASP A 65 -28.51 26.52 3.44
C ASP A 65 -27.92 25.12 3.66
N GLN A 66 -28.33 24.45 4.75
CA GLN A 66 -27.82 23.13 5.10
C GLN A 66 -28.04 22.07 4.00
N ALA A 67 -29.07 22.26 3.16
CA ALA A 67 -29.34 21.39 2.00
C ALA A 67 -28.26 21.44 0.92
N ASN A 68 -27.48 22.53 0.89
CA ASN A 68 -26.39 22.77 -0.06
C ASN A 68 -25.01 22.48 0.55
N PHE A 69 -24.94 21.90 1.75
CA PHE A 69 -23.66 21.54 2.34
C PHE A 69 -23.00 20.41 1.54
N PRO A 70 -21.70 20.53 1.21
CA PRO A 70 -20.98 19.45 0.55
C PRO A 70 -20.82 18.26 1.51
N PRO A 71 -20.69 17.03 1.00
CA PRO A 71 -20.53 15.84 1.85
C PRO A 71 -19.33 15.89 2.80
N CYS A 72 -18.27 16.62 2.44
CA CYS A 72 -17.11 16.79 3.32
C CYS A 72 -17.47 17.50 4.64
N ALA A 73 -18.52 18.33 4.67
CA ALA A 73 -19.03 18.96 5.88
C ALA A 73 -19.56 17.94 6.90
N THR A 74 -20.06 16.78 6.44
CA THR A 74 -20.48 15.69 7.33
C THR A 74 -19.31 14.82 7.79
N GLU A 75 -18.14 14.99 7.18
CA GLU A 75 -16.93 14.20 7.41
C GLU A 75 -15.83 15.02 8.08
N ARG A 76 -16.20 16.02 8.90
CA ARG A 76 -15.28 16.82 9.73
C ARG A 76 -14.34 17.74 8.95
N ALA A 77 -14.67 18.10 7.70
CA ALA A 77 -13.87 19.05 6.91
C ALA A 77 -13.90 20.50 7.43
N THR A 78 -14.71 20.80 8.45
CA THR A 78 -14.97 22.16 8.95
C THR A 78 -14.28 22.44 10.28
N PHE A 79 -13.28 21.65 10.69
CA PHE A 79 -12.70 21.80 12.03
C PHE A 79 -12.05 23.18 12.24
N MET A 80 -11.53 23.79 11.17
CA MET A 80 -10.98 25.15 11.20
C MET A 80 -12.02 26.25 10.96
N ALA A 81 -13.32 25.94 10.92
CA ALA A 81 -14.36 26.95 10.77
C ALA A 81 -14.37 27.90 11.98
N ASN A 82 -14.21 29.20 11.74
CA ASN A 82 -14.19 30.23 12.77
C ASN A 82 -15.59 30.71 13.22
N PHE A 83 -16.64 30.04 12.74
CA PHE A 83 -18.04 30.31 13.07
C PHE A 83 -18.71 29.02 13.54
N ALA A 84 -19.77 29.19 14.33
CA ALA A 84 -20.59 28.07 14.75
C ALA A 84 -21.72 27.83 13.75
N PHE A 85 -22.15 26.59 13.60
CA PHE A 85 -23.30 26.22 12.78
C PHE A 85 -24.06 25.04 13.39
N THR A 86 -25.25 24.74 12.90
CA THR A 86 -26.06 23.62 13.38
C THR A 86 -26.39 22.69 12.22
N ARG A 87 -26.30 21.39 12.46
CA ARG A 87 -26.61 20.35 11.50
C ARG A 87 -27.70 19.44 12.05
N LEU A 88 -28.70 19.12 11.23
CA LEU A 88 -29.64 18.04 11.52
C LEU A 88 -29.00 16.67 11.29
N HIS A 89 -28.97 15.86 12.34
CA HIS A 89 -28.53 14.46 12.32
C HIS A 89 -29.72 13.51 12.28
N ASN A 90 -29.64 12.51 11.42
CA ASN A 90 -30.66 11.47 11.31
C ASN A 90 -30.06 10.13 11.76
N HIS A 91 -30.83 9.35 12.53
CA HIS A 91 -30.41 8.01 12.90
C HIS A 91 -30.17 7.17 11.63
N PRO A 92 -29.04 6.47 11.47
CA PRO A 92 -28.69 5.75 10.23
C PRO A 92 -29.77 4.75 9.76
N TYR A 93 -30.46 4.11 10.71
CA TYR A 93 -31.51 3.12 10.44
C TYR A 93 -32.94 3.69 10.31
N SER A 94 -33.15 5.00 10.54
CA SER A 94 -34.49 5.62 10.50
C SER A 94 -35.16 5.54 9.12
N LYS A 95 -34.37 5.57 8.04
CA LYS A 95 -34.85 5.54 6.65
C LYS A 95 -35.12 4.13 6.10
N GLN A 96 -34.81 3.07 6.85
CA GLN A 96 -34.88 1.68 6.34
C GLN A 96 -36.28 1.04 6.43
N ASP A 97 -37.32 1.83 6.69
CA ASP A 97 -38.71 1.40 6.88
C ASP A 97 -38.86 0.28 7.94
N LYS A 98 -38.03 0.33 8.99
CA LYS A 98 -38.02 -0.62 10.10
C LYS A 98 -38.80 -0.03 11.27
N ALA A 99 -39.83 -0.75 11.73
CA ALA A 99 -40.67 -0.34 12.85
C ALA A 99 -39.86 0.01 14.13
N SER A 100 -38.71 -0.64 14.33
CA SER A 100 -37.81 -0.42 15.46
C SER A 100 -37.12 0.95 15.47
N HIS A 101 -37.06 1.66 14.35
CA HIS A 101 -36.29 2.91 14.18
C HIS A 101 -37.08 4.08 13.58
N GLN A 102 -38.33 3.86 13.15
CA GLN A 102 -39.18 4.92 12.58
C GLN A 102 -39.50 6.04 13.58
N HIS A 103 -39.37 5.80 14.89
CA HIS A 103 -39.64 6.80 15.91
C HIS A 103 -38.47 7.77 16.15
N PHE A 104 -37.30 7.58 15.54
CA PHE A 104 -36.21 8.56 15.64
C PHE A 104 -36.50 9.78 14.75
N ALA A 105 -36.38 10.98 15.33
CA ALA A 105 -36.57 12.25 14.66
C ALA A 105 -35.22 12.92 14.34
N PRO A 106 -35.14 13.78 13.30
CA PRO A 106 -33.96 14.61 13.05
C PRO A 106 -33.57 15.39 14.30
N THR A 107 -32.30 15.29 14.69
CA THR A 107 -31.77 15.89 15.92
C THR A 107 -30.81 17.01 15.57
N ALA A 108 -31.06 18.21 16.07
CA ALA A 108 -30.17 19.35 15.83
C ALA A 108 -28.91 19.23 16.69
N VAL A 109 -27.74 19.23 16.04
CA VAL A 109 -26.43 19.20 16.69
C VAL A 109 -25.71 20.50 16.39
N HIS A 110 -25.30 21.20 17.44
CA HIS A 110 -24.56 22.45 17.35
C HIS A 110 -23.05 22.18 17.25
N TYR A 111 -22.41 22.79 16.26
CA TYR A 111 -20.97 22.76 16.02
C TYR A 111 -20.41 24.13 16.40
N PRO A 112 -19.74 24.27 17.56
CA PRO A 112 -19.07 25.52 17.92
C PRO A 112 -17.97 25.91 16.92
N ALA A 113 -17.57 27.18 16.93
CA ALA A 113 -16.38 27.62 16.20
C ALA A 113 -15.13 26.86 16.68
N PHE A 114 -14.24 26.54 15.74
CA PHE A 114 -13.00 25.78 15.98
C PHE A 114 -13.24 24.47 16.74
N SER A 115 -14.19 23.68 16.23
CA SER A 115 -14.56 22.40 16.81
C SER A 115 -14.68 21.30 15.75
N VAL A 116 -14.50 20.06 16.19
CA VAL A 116 -14.63 18.87 15.35
C VAL A 116 -15.57 17.86 15.98
N ALA A 117 -16.37 17.18 15.16
CA ALA A 117 -17.20 16.07 15.60
C ALA A 117 -16.35 14.79 15.70
N ALA A 118 -15.76 14.52 16.86
CA ALA A 118 -14.92 13.34 17.05
C ALA A 118 -15.78 12.10 17.32
N LEU A 119 -15.51 11.01 16.60
CA LEU A 119 -16.33 9.80 16.51
C LEU A 119 -15.51 8.55 16.86
N PRO A 120 -15.65 7.97 18.08
CA PRO A 120 -14.99 6.73 18.49
C PRO A 120 -15.55 5.49 17.76
N PHE A 121 -15.44 5.44 16.43
CA PHE A 121 -16.19 4.51 15.59
C PHE A 121 -15.91 3.04 15.90
N ARG A 122 -14.63 2.69 16.15
CA ARG A 122 -14.20 1.31 16.48
C ARG A 122 -14.83 0.79 17.77
N TRP A 123 -14.99 1.67 18.76
CA TRP A 123 -15.55 1.34 20.07
C TRP A 123 -17.04 1.00 20.02
N MET A 124 -17.73 1.40 18.95
CA MET A 124 -19.15 1.13 18.74
C MET A 124 -19.42 -0.22 18.03
N MET A 125 -18.38 -1.01 17.73
CA MET A 125 -18.48 -2.30 17.05
C MET A 125 -18.38 -3.46 18.04
N LYS A 126 -19.40 -4.34 18.04
CA LYS A 126 -19.47 -5.53 18.91
C LYS A 126 -18.24 -6.42 18.78
N LYS A 127 -17.77 -6.68 17.55
CA LYS A 127 -16.59 -7.52 17.32
C LYS A 127 -15.30 -7.01 17.97
N PHE A 128 -15.14 -5.69 18.13
CA PHE A 128 -13.96 -5.12 18.79
C PHE A 128 -14.13 -5.05 20.30
N VAL A 129 -15.35 -4.85 20.80
CA VAL A 129 -15.63 -4.82 22.23
C VAL A 129 -15.53 -6.22 22.84
N TYR A 130 -16.16 -7.23 22.22
CA TYR A 130 -16.19 -8.60 22.72
C TYR A 130 -15.02 -9.48 22.22
N GLY A 131 -14.38 -9.09 21.12
CA GLY A 131 -13.42 -9.91 20.38
C GLY A 131 -14.07 -10.72 19.26
N ASP A 132 -13.25 -11.18 18.31
CA ASP A 132 -13.63 -12.01 17.17
C ASP A 132 -12.83 -13.32 17.22
N LYS A 133 -13.53 -14.46 17.32
CA LYS A 133 -12.90 -15.79 17.40
C LYS A 133 -12.05 -16.17 16.18
N LYS A 134 -12.22 -15.51 15.03
CA LYS A 134 -11.48 -15.76 13.79
C LYS A 134 -10.34 -14.77 13.57
N GLU A 135 -10.52 -13.50 13.95
CA GLU A 135 -9.54 -12.43 13.69
C GLU A 135 -8.71 -12.07 14.93
N ASN A 136 -9.35 -11.78 16.06
CA ASN A 136 -8.68 -11.44 17.31
C ASN A 136 -9.59 -11.77 18.51
N PRO A 137 -9.31 -12.86 19.26
CA PRO A 137 -10.21 -13.33 20.32
C PRO A 137 -10.27 -12.40 21.54
N ARG A 138 -9.37 -11.41 21.66
CA ARG A 138 -9.34 -10.43 22.75
C ARG A 138 -9.99 -9.12 22.29
N GLY A 139 -11.02 -8.67 22.99
CA GLY A 139 -11.72 -7.42 22.76
C GLY A 139 -11.35 -6.31 23.76
N LEU A 140 -12.02 -5.16 23.65
CA LEU A 140 -11.83 -4.02 24.54
C LEU A 140 -12.27 -4.33 25.99
N GLN A 141 -13.21 -5.25 26.21
CA GLN A 141 -13.65 -5.62 27.57
C GLN A 141 -12.56 -6.24 28.44
N GLN A 142 -11.52 -6.81 27.83
CA GLN A 142 -10.39 -7.39 28.55
C GLN A 142 -9.37 -6.34 28.99
N ASP A 143 -9.38 -5.16 28.35
CA ASP A 143 -8.38 -4.11 28.56
C ASP A 143 -8.95 -2.86 29.23
N TYR A 144 -10.27 -2.68 29.20
CA TYR A 144 -11.00 -1.54 29.75
C TYR A 144 -12.12 -1.98 30.72
N PRO A 145 -12.53 -1.13 31.68
CA PRO A 145 -13.56 -1.43 32.67
C PRO A 145 -14.98 -1.36 32.06
N LEU A 146 -15.25 -2.24 31.09
CA LEU A 146 -16.49 -2.31 30.31
C LEU A 146 -17.39 -3.47 30.73
N SER A 147 -17.32 -3.87 32.01
CA SER A 147 -18.10 -5.00 32.55
C SER A 147 -19.61 -4.72 32.61
N SER A 148 -20.03 -3.45 32.55
CA SER A 148 -21.44 -3.05 32.46
C SER A 148 -22.04 -3.22 31.06
N ILE A 149 -21.21 -3.43 30.04
CA ILE A 149 -21.63 -3.65 28.66
C ILE A 149 -22.06 -5.11 28.50
N THR A 150 -23.32 -5.34 28.17
CA THR A 150 -23.85 -6.71 28.07
C THR A 150 -24.69 -6.92 26.81
N GLU A 151 -24.64 -8.13 26.25
CA GLU A 151 -25.40 -8.48 25.06
C GLU A 151 -26.90 -8.59 25.35
N GLU A 152 -27.29 -8.86 26.60
CA GLU A 152 -28.70 -9.01 26.99
C GLU A 152 -29.50 -7.70 26.88
N ARG A 153 -28.82 -6.54 26.93
CA ARG A 153 -29.46 -5.24 26.69
C ARG A 153 -29.67 -4.96 25.20
N GLU A 154 -28.90 -5.60 24.33
CA GLU A 154 -29.01 -5.37 22.90
C GLU A 154 -30.33 -5.94 22.37
N PRO A 155 -31.05 -5.18 21.52
CA PRO A 155 -32.26 -5.69 20.91
C PRO A 155 -31.96 -6.92 20.04
N SER A 156 -32.80 -7.95 20.14
CA SER A 156 -32.63 -9.18 19.39
C SER A 156 -32.81 -8.97 17.88
N VAL A 157 -32.35 -9.93 17.08
CA VAL A 157 -32.50 -9.89 15.61
C VAL A 157 -33.98 -9.85 15.23
N GLU A 158 -34.88 -10.48 16.00
CA GLU A 158 -36.33 -10.43 15.78
C GLU A 158 -36.89 -9.01 15.98
N VAL A 159 -36.37 -8.25 16.94
CA VAL A 159 -36.79 -6.86 17.22
C VAL A 159 -36.21 -5.89 16.18
N LEU A 160 -34.94 -6.06 15.82
CA LEU A 160 -34.27 -5.21 14.83
C LEU A 160 -34.73 -5.50 13.39
N GLY A 161 -35.01 -6.76 13.09
CA GLY A 161 -35.26 -7.27 11.75
C GLY A 161 -34.00 -7.33 10.87
N PHE A 162 -32.81 -7.35 11.50
CA PHE A 162 -31.49 -7.56 10.89
C PHE A 162 -30.42 -7.85 11.96
N GLU A 163 -29.30 -8.43 11.55
CA GLU A 163 -28.12 -8.60 12.42
C GLU A 163 -27.27 -7.33 12.41
N SER A 164 -26.98 -6.78 13.59
CA SER A 164 -26.17 -5.57 13.75
C SER A 164 -24.83 -5.88 14.38
N ASN A 165 -23.75 -5.52 13.69
CA ASN A 165 -22.40 -5.47 14.27
C ASN A 165 -22.19 -4.24 15.20
N TRP A 166 -23.16 -3.32 15.24
CA TRP A 166 -23.08 -2.09 16.03
C TRP A 166 -23.96 -2.18 17.27
N PHE A 167 -23.50 -1.59 18.38
CA PHE A 167 -24.32 -1.42 19.58
C PHE A 167 -25.53 -0.53 19.29
N GLN A 168 -26.72 -0.99 19.67
CA GLN A 168 -27.98 -0.27 19.46
C GLN A 168 -28.55 0.31 20.74
N ASP A 169 -28.25 -0.27 21.90
CA ASP A 169 -28.80 0.16 23.19
C ASP A 169 -28.15 1.47 23.69
N GLN A 170 -28.97 2.41 24.14
CA GLN A 170 -28.55 3.73 24.62
C GLN A 170 -27.58 3.66 25.80
N GLN A 171 -27.74 2.70 26.72
CA GLN A 171 -26.89 2.59 27.90
C GLN A 171 -25.54 1.96 27.53
N ASN A 172 -25.54 0.88 26.73
CA ASN A 172 -24.31 0.30 26.21
C ASN A 172 -23.50 1.34 25.42
N GLN A 173 -24.16 2.10 24.55
CA GLN A 173 -23.51 3.20 23.82
C GLN A 173 -22.96 4.28 24.76
N GLY A 174 -23.72 4.66 25.78
CA GLY A 174 -23.31 5.66 26.78
C GLY A 174 -22.08 5.21 27.56
N ASP A 175 -22.10 4.02 28.12
CA ASP A 175 -21.01 3.44 28.90
C ASP A 175 -19.71 3.31 28.06
N LEU A 176 -19.82 2.92 26.77
CA LEU A 176 -18.68 2.85 25.84
C LEU A 176 -18.09 4.23 25.55
N LEU A 177 -18.94 5.21 25.23
CA LEU A 177 -18.51 6.57 24.93
C LEU A 177 -17.93 7.25 26.17
N ASP A 178 -18.56 7.09 27.33
CA ASP A 178 -18.06 7.65 28.59
C ASP A 178 -16.69 7.06 28.93
N CYS A 179 -16.52 5.74 28.81
CA CYS A 179 -15.20 5.11 28.98
C CYS A 179 -14.15 5.69 28.02
N PHE A 180 -14.47 5.88 26.73
CA PHE A 180 -13.55 6.50 25.79
C PHE A 180 -13.16 7.93 26.21
N TRP A 181 -14.15 8.76 26.54
CA TRP A 181 -13.93 10.18 26.81
C TRP A 181 -13.36 10.46 28.20
N ASP A 182 -13.52 9.56 29.16
CA ASP A 182 -12.94 9.67 30.51
C ASP A 182 -11.39 9.60 30.50
N HIS A 183 -10.77 9.12 29.42
CA HIS A 183 -9.31 9.17 29.22
C HIS A 183 -8.84 10.52 28.66
N VAL A 184 -9.74 11.41 28.20
CA VAL A 184 -9.40 12.66 27.53
C VAL A 184 -9.63 13.83 28.47
N ALA A 185 -8.58 14.59 28.75
CA ALA A 185 -8.64 15.73 29.67
C ALA A 185 -8.54 17.07 28.92
N VAL A 186 -9.44 17.99 29.24
CA VAL A 186 -9.42 19.37 28.73
C VAL A 186 -8.15 20.08 29.20
N ASP A 187 -7.54 20.84 28.30
CA ASP A 187 -6.26 21.53 28.46
C ASP A 187 -5.03 20.62 28.71
N GLU A 188 -5.20 19.30 28.78
CA GLU A 188 -4.09 18.35 28.92
C GLU A 188 -3.90 17.46 27.68
N SER A 189 -4.99 16.96 27.10
CA SER A 189 -4.94 16.08 25.94
C SER A 189 -4.67 16.85 24.65
N LEU A 190 -3.84 16.28 23.78
CA LEU A 190 -3.64 16.75 22.42
C LEU A 190 -4.68 16.11 21.48
N VAL A 191 -4.96 16.81 20.38
CA VAL A 191 -5.74 16.33 19.26
C VAL A 191 -4.89 16.40 17.98
N PHE A 192 -4.70 15.25 17.35
CA PHE A 192 -3.98 15.09 16.09
C PHE A 192 -4.98 14.96 14.94
N PHE A 193 -5.05 15.95 14.07
CA PHE A 193 -5.83 15.86 12.85
C PHE A 193 -5.03 15.11 11.80
N TYR A 194 -5.65 14.12 11.15
CA TYR A 194 -4.97 13.32 10.14
C TYR A 194 -5.87 13.02 8.94
N ALA A 195 -5.27 12.76 7.79
CA ALA A 195 -5.95 12.37 6.56
C ALA A 195 -5.52 10.97 6.12
N LYS A 196 -6.45 10.23 5.49
CA LYS A 196 -6.14 8.97 4.79
C LYS A 196 -5.34 9.21 3.51
N GLN A 197 -5.62 10.31 2.83
CA GLN A 197 -4.98 10.70 1.57
C GLN A 197 -4.85 12.22 1.51
N VAL A 198 -3.72 12.68 0.97
CA VAL A 198 -3.44 14.08 0.61
C VAL A 198 -2.86 14.12 -0.81
N PRO A 199 -2.92 15.26 -1.53
CA PRO A 199 -2.39 15.35 -2.90
C PRO A 199 -0.85 15.53 -2.97
N LEU A 200 -0.16 15.52 -1.82
CA LEU A 200 1.30 15.73 -1.72
C LEU A 200 2.10 14.44 -1.91
N VAL A 201 1.50 13.29 -1.65
CA VAL A 201 2.16 11.97 -1.70
C VAL A 201 1.30 10.98 -2.44
N GLU A 202 1.93 10.03 -3.09
CA GLU A 202 1.26 8.87 -3.66
C GLU A 202 0.51 8.07 -2.57
N ASP A 203 -0.44 7.22 -2.98
CA ASP A 203 -1.17 6.37 -2.03
C ASP A 203 -0.21 5.33 -1.42
N THR A 204 0.35 5.69 -0.27
CA THR A 204 1.31 4.87 0.50
C THR A 204 0.61 3.95 1.51
N GLY A 205 -0.72 4.07 1.67
CA GLY A 205 -1.46 3.46 2.78
C GLY A 205 -1.18 4.10 4.15
N ARG A 206 -0.19 4.99 4.27
CA ARG A 206 0.19 5.66 5.52
C ARG A 206 -0.77 6.80 5.84
N ARG A 207 -0.89 7.13 7.13
CA ARG A 207 -1.74 8.23 7.60
C ARG A 207 -0.91 9.51 7.65
N VAL A 208 -1.47 10.61 7.16
CA VAL A 208 -0.78 11.91 7.10
C VAL A 208 -1.32 12.82 8.19
N ILE A 209 -0.45 13.30 9.07
CA ILE A 209 -0.82 14.29 10.08
C ILE A 209 -1.02 15.62 9.35
N VAL A 210 -2.13 16.29 9.60
CA VAL A 210 -2.53 17.58 9.02
C VAL A 210 -2.20 18.72 9.97
N GLY A 211 -2.38 18.50 11.27
CA GLY A 211 -2.13 19.50 12.29
C GLY A 211 -2.34 18.95 13.68
N VAL A 212 -1.86 19.68 14.68
CA VAL A 212 -1.92 19.27 16.08
C VAL A 212 -2.34 20.45 16.94
N GLY A 213 -3.24 20.21 17.87
CA GLY A 213 -3.62 21.18 18.89
C GLY A 213 -3.96 20.51 20.22
N ARG A 214 -4.54 21.29 21.12
CA ARG A 214 -5.00 20.88 22.45
C ARG A 214 -6.51 20.82 22.48
N VAL A 215 -7.04 19.84 23.21
CA VAL A 215 -8.47 19.74 23.50
C VAL A 215 -8.86 20.86 24.47
N LYS A 216 -9.72 21.77 24.02
CA LYS A 216 -10.20 22.93 24.81
C LYS A 216 -11.61 22.73 25.38
N SER A 217 -12.39 21.82 24.81
CA SER A 217 -13.70 21.45 25.34
C SER A 217 -14.12 20.08 24.82
N ILE A 218 -14.95 19.39 25.61
CA ILE A 218 -15.60 18.14 25.24
C ILE A 218 -17.10 18.36 25.37
N GLY A 219 -17.84 18.20 24.27
CA GLY A 219 -19.29 18.35 24.23
C GLY A 219 -20.01 17.27 25.07
N ASN A 220 -21.22 17.57 25.53
CA ASN A 220 -22.04 16.60 26.24
C ASN A 220 -22.56 15.50 25.30
N PRO A 221 -22.84 14.28 25.79
CA PRO A 221 -23.58 13.27 25.05
C PRO A 221 -24.92 13.81 24.54
N ILE A 222 -25.27 13.48 23.30
CA ILE A 222 -26.52 13.92 22.67
C ILE A 222 -27.37 12.68 22.39
N GLU A 223 -28.53 12.60 23.03
CA GLU A 223 -29.54 11.60 22.69
C GLU A 223 -30.33 12.03 21.44
N TYR A 224 -30.67 11.08 20.57
CA TYR A 224 -31.54 11.39 19.44
C TYR A 224 -32.91 11.89 19.92
N SER A 225 -33.49 12.82 19.15
CA SER A 225 -34.88 13.23 19.30
C SER A 225 -35.83 12.13 18.81
N TYR A 226 -37.07 12.12 19.31
CA TYR A 226 -38.05 11.07 19.00
C TYR A 226 -39.40 11.65 18.56
N THR A 227 -40.10 10.96 17.67
CA THR A 227 -41.50 11.21 17.35
C THR A 227 -42.39 10.56 18.43
N GLY A 228 -42.82 11.37 19.40
CA GLY A 228 -43.59 10.92 20.56
C GLY A 228 -42.72 10.36 21.70
N SER A 229 -43.33 9.62 22.62
CA SER A 229 -42.62 9.10 23.81
C SER A 229 -41.66 7.94 23.44
N PRO A 230 -40.39 7.97 23.91
CA PRO A 230 -39.44 6.88 23.72
C PRO A 230 -39.62 5.73 24.72
N LYS A 231 -40.56 5.83 25.67
CA LYS A 231 -40.75 4.82 26.71
C LYS A 231 -41.14 3.46 26.10
N GLY A 232 -40.38 2.41 26.43
CA GLY A 232 -40.59 1.05 25.91
C GLY A 232 -40.16 0.86 24.46
N LYS A 233 -39.46 1.84 23.86
CA LYS A 233 -38.88 1.77 22.52
C LYS A 233 -37.35 1.84 22.60
N LEU A 234 -36.69 1.47 21.50
CA LEU A 234 -35.25 1.60 21.37
C LEU A 234 -34.82 3.06 21.51
N ARG A 235 -33.82 3.31 22.35
CA ARG A 235 -33.20 4.64 22.52
C ARG A 235 -31.77 4.56 21.99
N SER A 236 -31.22 5.69 21.55
CA SER A 236 -29.87 5.73 20.95
C SER A 236 -29.21 7.10 21.14
N LEU A 237 -27.89 7.12 21.16
CA LEU A 237 -27.06 8.33 21.24
C LEU A 237 -26.43 8.65 19.88
N ILE A 238 -26.19 9.94 19.64
CA ILE A 238 -25.24 10.38 18.62
C ILE A 238 -23.85 10.06 19.14
N TRP A 239 -23.09 9.27 18.38
CA TRP A 239 -21.79 8.75 18.82
C TRP A 239 -20.68 9.80 18.79
N GLU A 240 -20.89 10.93 18.10
CA GLU A 240 -19.92 12.02 18.00
C GLU A 240 -19.98 12.95 19.22
N ARG A 241 -18.82 13.38 19.73
CA ARG A 241 -18.72 14.54 20.63
C ARG A 241 -18.08 15.72 19.91
N MET A 242 -18.61 16.91 20.14
CA MET A 242 -18.00 18.15 19.64
C MET A 242 -16.79 18.49 20.49
N ILE A 243 -15.61 18.43 19.89
CA ILE A 243 -14.34 18.73 20.55
C ILE A 243 -13.87 20.10 20.09
N GLY A 244 -13.82 21.07 21.00
CA GLY A 244 -13.16 22.35 20.73
C GLY A 244 -11.64 22.18 20.76
N HIS A 245 -10.93 22.80 19.82
CA HIS A 245 -9.47 22.72 19.76
C HIS A 245 -8.80 24.09 19.67
N SER A 246 -7.50 24.10 19.99
CA SER A 246 -6.72 25.33 20.18
C SER A 246 -6.06 25.88 18.91
N ILE A 247 -5.97 25.12 17.81
CA ILE A 247 -5.27 25.53 16.57
C ILE A 247 -5.79 26.87 16.02
N ARG A 248 -4.89 27.86 15.85
CA ARG A 248 -5.16 29.18 15.27
C ARG A 248 -3.99 29.61 14.37
N ASP A 249 -4.23 30.61 13.51
CA ASP A 249 -3.24 31.15 12.57
C ASP A 249 -2.06 31.87 13.26
N ASP A 250 -2.21 32.22 14.54
CA ASP A 250 -1.14 32.80 15.35
C ASP A 250 -0.12 31.75 15.87
N PHE A 251 -0.45 30.46 15.77
CA PHE A 251 0.35 29.34 16.25
C PHE A 251 0.67 29.37 17.75
N GLU A 252 -0.16 29.99 18.59
CA GLU A 252 0.11 30.08 20.05
C GLU A 252 -0.04 28.73 20.78
N ASP A 253 -1.09 27.98 20.46
CA ASP A 253 -1.37 26.65 21.03
C ASP A 253 -1.80 25.68 19.93
N GLY A 254 -0.83 25.12 19.20
CA GLY A 254 -1.05 24.20 18.09
C GLY A 254 -0.88 24.85 16.72
N PHE A 255 -0.90 24.04 15.66
CA PHE A 255 -0.62 24.48 14.29
C PHE A 255 -1.20 23.51 13.23
N LEU A 256 -1.34 24.01 12.01
CA LEU A 256 -1.47 23.20 10.80
C LEU A 256 -0.12 23.11 10.10
N LEU A 257 0.13 21.99 9.42
CA LEU A 257 1.28 21.88 8.54
C LEU A 257 1.06 22.69 7.25
N PRO A 258 2.11 23.29 6.66
CA PRO A 258 1.99 24.23 5.55
C PRO A 258 1.79 23.50 4.19
N TYR A 259 0.90 22.51 4.14
CA TYR A 259 0.72 21.65 2.97
C TYR A 259 0.16 22.39 1.75
N HIS A 260 -0.78 23.31 1.94
CA HIS A 260 -1.28 24.15 0.84
C HIS A 260 -0.17 25.03 0.26
N GLN A 261 0.64 25.65 1.13
CA GLN A 261 1.80 26.44 0.70
C GLN A 261 2.85 25.57 0.00
N ALA A 262 3.06 24.33 0.44
CA ALA A 262 3.97 23.40 -0.21
C ALA A 262 3.52 23.06 -1.64
N LEU A 263 2.22 22.80 -1.85
CA LEU A 263 1.67 22.54 -3.19
C LEU A 263 1.88 23.75 -4.12
N GLU A 264 1.56 24.96 -3.64
CA GLU A 264 1.79 26.21 -4.38
C GLU A 264 3.27 26.44 -4.68
N ALA A 265 4.15 26.26 -3.69
CA ALA A 265 5.58 26.51 -3.82
C ALA A 265 6.31 25.46 -4.67
N SER A 266 5.81 24.22 -4.71
CA SER A 266 6.40 23.13 -5.50
C SER A 266 6.27 23.34 -7.00
N GLU A 267 5.33 24.19 -7.44
CA GLU A 267 4.98 24.40 -8.84
C GLU A 267 4.71 23.04 -9.53
N ASP A 268 3.83 22.24 -8.92
CA ASP A 268 3.49 20.87 -9.34
C ASP A 268 4.68 19.88 -9.38
N GLY A 269 5.61 20.05 -8.45
CA GLY A 269 6.78 19.17 -8.34
C GLY A 269 7.89 19.54 -9.34
N LEU A 270 7.89 20.75 -9.89
CA LEU A 270 9.00 21.25 -10.69
C LEU A 270 10.16 21.76 -9.83
N ARG A 271 9.88 22.31 -8.64
CA ARG A 271 10.92 22.85 -7.74
C ARG A 271 11.47 21.83 -6.74
N PHE A 272 10.59 21.00 -6.18
CA PHE A 272 10.91 19.96 -5.21
C PHE A 272 9.75 18.96 -5.13
N ASP A 273 9.98 17.76 -4.61
CA ASP A 273 8.91 16.79 -4.39
C ASP A 273 8.08 17.17 -3.14
N PRO A 274 6.77 17.46 -3.26
CA PRO A 274 5.92 17.77 -2.11
C PRO A 274 5.90 16.68 -1.03
N ALA A 275 6.24 15.44 -1.37
CA ALA A 275 6.35 14.34 -0.41
C ALA A 275 7.38 14.59 0.69
N GLU A 276 8.41 15.39 0.42
CA GLU A 276 9.51 15.66 1.34
C GLU A 276 9.09 16.42 2.61
N VAL A 277 7.95 17.12 2.57
CA VAL A 277 7.44 17.92 3.68
C VAL A 277 6.24 17.29 4.37
N VAL A 278 5.92 16.04 4.07
CA VAL A 278 4.78 15.34 4.68
C VAL A 278 5.16 14.73 6.03
N ALA A 279 4.38 15.05 7.06
CA ALA A 279 4.46 14.40 8.36
C ALA A 279 3.55 13.16 8.36
N PHE A 280 4.16 11.97 8.33
CA PHE A 280 3.44 10.71 8.49
C PHE A 280 3.21 10.39 9.96
N ALA A 281 2.04 9.82 10.27
CA ALA A 281 1.81 9.20 11.55
C ALA A 281 2.71 7.96 11.73
N PRO A 282 3.06 7.59 12.98
CA PRO A 282 3.88 6.42 13.25
C PRO A 282 3.20 5.14 12.73
N GLU A 283 3.89 4.39 11.87
CA GLU A 283 3.33 3.20 11.20
C GLU A 283 3.01 2.08 12.20
N GLU A 284 3.85 1.92 13.21
CA GLU A 284 3.66 0.96 14.29
C GLU A 284 2.42 1.28 15.15
N ARG A 285 1.87 2.49 15.02
CA ARG A 285 0.65 2.96 15.70
C ARG A 285 -0.50 3.20 14.73
N PHE A 286 -0.54 2.46 13.63
CA PHE A 286 -1.57 2.62 12.59
C PHE A 286 -3.02 2.65 13.11
N VAL A 287 -3.33 1.82 14.11
CA VAL A 287 -4.67 1.76 14.73
C VAL A 287 -5.04 3.08 15.42
N GLU A 288 -4.08 3.72 16.10
CA GLU A 288 -4.26 5.01 16.80
C GLU A 288 -4.55 6.17 15.83
N PHE A 289 -4.33 5.96 14.52
CA PHE A 289 -4.68 6.88 13.43
C PHE A 289 -5.66 6.24 12.43
N SER A 290 -6.60 5.43 12.92
CA SER A 290 -7.63 4.77 12.13
C SER A 290 -9.03 4.95 12.76
N TYR A 291 -10.08 4.46 12.07
CA TYR A 291 -11.45 4.44 12.61
C TYR A 291 -12.03 5.80 13.05
N ALA A 292 -11.75 6.86 12.29
CA ALA A 292 -12.28 8.22 12.47
C ALA A 292 -11.80 8.98 13.72
N THR A 293 -11.91 8.41 14.92
CA THR A 293 -11.29 8.94 16.14
C THR A 293 -10.86 7.78 17.01
N GLU A 294 -9.61 7.82 17.46
CA GLU A 294 -9.04 6.81 18.36
C GLU A 294 -8.15 7.49 19.40
N HIS A 295 -7.90 6.80 20.51
CA HIS A 295 -6.89 7.21 21.48
C HIS A 295 -5.49 7.19 20.87
N VAL A 296 -4.67 8.15 21.30
CA VAL A 296 -3.26 8.27 20.94
C VAL A 296 -2.43 8.27 22.23
N GLY A 297 -1.52 7.29 22.35
CA GLY A 297 -0.63 7.15 23.49
C GLY A 297 0.46 8.22 23.53
N HIS A 298 1.16 8.34 24.65
CA HIS A 298 2.22 9.34 24.81
C HIS A 298 3.39 9.16 23.81
N ASP A 299 3.87 7.93 23.57
CA ASP A 299 4.96 7.69 22.61
C ASP A 299 4.51 7.97 21.18
N ALA A 300 3.27 7.63 20.82
CA ALA A 300 2.68 7.95 19.52
C ALA A 300 2.57 9.46 19.30
N ALA A 301 2.13 10.20 20.34
CA ALA A 301 2.07 11.66 20.32
C ALA A 301 3.46 12.31 20.19
N ILE A 302 4.46 11.84 20.95
CA ILE A 302 5.85 12.30 20.85
C ILE A 302 6.39 12.06 19.43
N SER A 303 6.20 10.85 18.90
CA SER A 303 6.64 10.48 17.54
C SER A 303 6.00 11.35 16.46
N SER A 304 4.69 11.59 16.59
CA SER A 304 3.91 12.44 15.69
C SER A 304 4.41 13.89 15.71
N LEU A 305 4.72 14.42 16.89
CA LEU A 305 5.28 15.77 17.06
C LEU A 305 6.69 15.90 16.47
N ILE A 306 7.53 14.88 16.60
CA ILE A 306 8.86 14.82 15.98
C ILE A 306 8.74 14.75 14.44
N ALA A 307 7.81 13.95 13.91
CA ALA A 307 7.53 13.92 12.47
C ALA A 307 7.04 15.28 11.95
N CYS A 308 6.17 15.97 12.70
CA CYS A 308 5.76 17.34 12.38
C CYS A 308 6.94 18.32 12.37
N ARG A 309 7.87 18.22 13.34
CA ARG A 309 9.08 19.05 13.37
C ARG A 309 9.94 18.83 12.13
N ALA A 310 10.18 17.57 11.74
CA ALA A 310 10.97 17.25 10.56
C ALA A 310 10.35 17.84 9.28
N ALA A 311 9.03 17.68 9.12
CA ALA A 311 8.27 18.29 8.03
C ALA A 311 8.36 19.83 8.00
N LEU A 312 8.26 20.48 9.16
CA LEU A 312 8.38 21.94 9.29
C LEU A 312 9.79 22.43 8.95
N LEU A 313 10.84 21.76 9.44
CA LEU A 313 12.23 22.09 9.12
C LEU A 313 12.48 21.97 7.61
N ARG A 314 12.00 20.89 6.99
CA ARG A 314 12.11 20.72 5.54
C ARG A 314 11.30 21.77 4.76
N SER A 315 10.14 22.17 5.27
CA SER A 315 9.33 23.27 4.70
C SER A 315 10.06 24.62 4.76
N ALA A 316 10.72 24.92 5.89
CA ALA A 316 11.53 26.12 6.03
C ALA A 316 12.71 26.14 5.06
N GLU A 317 13.35 24.99 4.83
CA GLU A 317 14.45 24.85 3.87
C GLU A 317 13.99 25.01 2.41
N LEU A 318 12.87 24.38 2.02
CA LEU A 318 12.44 24.31 0.62
C LEU A 318 11.69 25.56 0.15
N PHE A 319 10.91 26.21 1.02
CA PHE A 319 10.08 27.37 0.64
C PHE A 319 9.95 28.45 1.73
N ASN A 320 10.92 28.54 2.64
CA ASN A 320 11.15 29.68 3.56
C ASN A 320 9.96 30.03 4.48
N VAL A 321 9.26 29.02 4.99
CA VAL A 321 8.22 29.20 6.01
C VAL A 321 8.83 29.54 7.36
N ASN A 322 8.27 30.53 8.07
CA ASN A 322 8.64 30.79 9.46
C ASN A 322 7.98 29.78 10.40
N ILE A 323 8.81 28.94 11.02
CA ILE A 323 8.37 27.83 11.88
C ILE A 323 8.68 28.03 13.37
N LYS A 324 9.20 29.21 13.76
CA LYS A 324 9.78 29.43 15.10
C LYS A 324 8.78 29.18 16.23
N ARG A 325 7.52 29.59 16.07
CA ARG A 325 6.48 29.41 17.10
C ARG A 325 6.09 27.94 17.23
N GLN A 326 5.93 27.26 16.10
CA GLN A 326 5.60 25.84 16.04
C GLN A 326 6.70 25.00 16.69
N GLU A 327 7.96 25.28 16.38
CA GLU A 327 9.09 24.57 16.98
C GLU A 327 9.13 24.73 18.51
N GLN A 328 8.97 25.96 19.02
CA GLN A 328 8.88 26.24 20.45
C GLN A 328 7.70 25.54 21.13
N TRP A 329 6.55 25.49 20.46
CA TRP A 329 5.38 24.79 20.96
C TRP A 329 5.62 23.27 21.00
N ILE A 330 6.23 22.69 19.96
CA ILE A 330 6.59 21.27 19.91
C ILE A 330 7.60 20.94 21.03
N ASP A 331 8.64 21.74 21.23
CA ASP A 331 9.65 21.53 22.28
C ASP A 331 8.98 21.45 23.67
N ARG A 332 8.07 22.38 23.97
CA ARG A 332 7.31 22.40 25.23
C ARG A 332 6.41 21.18 25.39
N GLU A 333 5.66 20.80 24.35
CA GLU A 333 4.76 19.65 24.42
C GLU A 333 5.51 18.33 24.51
N VAL A 334 6.58 18.13 23.73
CA VAL A 334 7.41 16.93 23.83
C VAL A 334 7.97 16.80 25.25
N GLY A 335 8.49 17.88 25.84
CA GLY A 335 8.98 17.87 27.22
C GLY A 335 7.89 17.55 28.25
N ARG A 336 6.67 18.06 28.06
CA ARG A 336 5.51 17.74 28.91
C ARG A 336 5.11 16.26 28.78
N LEU A 337 5.04 15.75 27.56
CA LEU A 337 4.68 14.36 27.28
C LEU A 337 5.68 13.39 27.87
N TRP A 338 6.98 13.67 27.79
CA TRP A 338 8.00 12.84 28.44
C TRP A 338 7.81 12.69 29.94
N LYS A 339 7.37 13.76 30.63
CA LYS A 339 7.06 13.69 32.07
C LYS A 339 5.84 12.80 32.34
N LYS A 340 4.77 12.95 31.55
CA LYS A 340 3.54 12.14 31.68
C LYS A 340 3.76 10.67 31.33
N ARG A 341 4.53 10.42 30.26
CA ARG A 341 4.94 9.10 29.78
C ARG A 341 5.72 8.32 30.83
N GLY A 342 6.55 9.00 31.62
CA GLY A 342 7.36 8.38 32.67
C GLY A 342 8.38 7.38 32.14
N ALA A 343 8.95 6.57 33.04
CA ALA A 343 9.98 5.59 32.66
C ALA A 343 9.40 4.24 32.18
N PHE A 344 8.16 3.88 32.56
CA PHE A 344 7.62 2.54 32.41
C PHE A 344 6.22 2.48 31.74
N PRO A 345 6.03 3.00 30.51
CA PRO A 345 4.72 3.02 29.86
C PRO A 345 4.20 1.63 29.50
N GLY A 346 5.07 0.64 29.25
CA GLY A 346 4.69 -0.72 28.88
C GLY A 346 4.31 -1.61 30.06
N LEU A 347 4.41 -1.12 31.29
CA LEU A 347 4.11 -1.91 32.48
C LEU A 347 2.72 -2.54 32.39
N GLY A 348 1.72 -1.79 31.94
CA GLY A 348 0.35 -2.29 31.78
C GLY A 348 0.23 -3.48 30.81
N SER A 349 0.91 -3.37 29.67
CA SER A 349 0.95 -4.41 28.63
C SER A 349 1.70 -5.65 29.10
N VAL A 350 2.83 -5.48 29.82
CA VAL A 350 3.61 -6.58 30.41
C VAL A 350 2.83 -7.30 31.52
N LEU A 351 2.14 -6.58 32.40
CA LEU A 351 1.26 -7.19 33.41
C LEU A 351 0.15 -8.01 32.74
N SER A 352 -0.48 -7.45 31.70
CA SER A 352 -1.54 -8.12 30.94
C SER A 352 -1.04 -9.38 30.23
N ALA A 353 0.11 -9.29 29.57
CA ALA A 353 0.75 -10.40 28.86
C ALA A 353 1.14 -11.55 29.79
N THR A 354 1.49 -11.24 31.05
CA THR A 354 1.85 -12.22 32.08
C THR A 354 0.66 -12.72 32.91
N GLY A 355 -0.57 -12.37 32.49
CA GLY A 355 -1.81 -12.95 33.00
C GLY A 355 -2.60 -12.08 33.99
N LEU A 356 -2.14 -10.86 34.34
CA LEU A 356 -2.90 -9.96 35.20
C LEU A 356 -3.95 -9.19 34.40
N GLY A 357 -5.24 -9.39 34.73
CA GLY A 357 -6.32 -8.61 34.12
C GLY A 357 -6.21 -7.12 34.47
N MET A 358 -6.70 -6.24 33.58
CA MET A 358 -6.69 -4.78 33.76
C MET A 358 -5.29 -4.19 34.02
N GLY A 359 -4.25 -4.76 33.40
CA GLY A 359 -2.86 -4.37 33.64
C GLY A 359 -2.58 -2.88 33.47
N HIS A 360 -3.16 -2.21 32.47
CA HIS A 360 -3.01 -0.76 32.26
C HIS A 360 -3.56 0.08 33.42
N PHE A 361 -4.72 -0.30 33.96
CA PHE A 361 -5.33 0.37 35.11
C PHE A 361 -4.56 0.10 36.40
N ILE A 362 -4.04 -1.12 36.57
CA ILE A 362 -3.15 -1.45 37.69
C ILE A 362 -1.89 -0.60 37.60
N ALA A 363 -1.23 -0.53 36.44
CA ALA A 363 -0.03 0.28 36.23
C ALA A 363 -0.29 1.77 36.54
N ASN A 364 -1.41 2.32 36.06
CA ASN A 364 -1.80 3.70 36.37
C ASN A 364 -2.03 3.92 37.87
N ALA A 365 -2.75 3.02 38.55
CA ALA A 365 -2.97 3.12 39.99
C ALA A 365 -1.66 3.02 40.80
N LEU A 366 -0.67 2.26 40.33
CA LEU A 366 0.66 2.23 40.92
C LEU A 366 1.39 3.56 40.68
N GLN A 367 1.34 4.08 39.45
CA GLN A 367 1.96 5.36 39.10
C GLN A 367 1.38 6.52 39.93
N ASP A 368 0.05 6.58 40.08
CA ASP A 368 -0.63 7.59 40.90
C ASP A 368 -0.16 7.57 42.37
N LYS A 369 0.12 6.38 42.91
CA LYS A 369 0.60 6.22 44.29
C LYS A 369 2.04 6.68 44.50
N VAL A 370 2.90 6.50 43.50
CA VAL A 370 4.30 6.93 43.56
C VAL A 370 4.50 8.36 43.02
N GLY A 371 3.45 8.96 42.44
CA GLY A 371 3.46 10.25 41.77
C GLY A 371 4.00 10.17 40.34
N GLU A 372 3.79 11.21 39.52
CA GLU A 372 4.26 11.28 38.10
C GLU A 372 5.75 10.97 37.93
N GLU A 373 6.48 11.20 38.99
CA GLU A 373 7.93 11.20 39.04
C GLU A 373 8.50 10.00 39.82
N GLY A 374 7.67 9.06 40.28
CA GLY A 374 8.06 7.87 41.03
C GLY A 374 8.18 6.60 40.19
N ASN A 375 8.81 5.54 40.75
CA ASN A 375 8.96 4.25 40.09
C ASN A 375 7.80 3.30 40.48
N PRO A 376 6.87 2.95 39.57
CA PRO A 376 5.74 2.05 39.87
C PRO A 376 6.19 0.62 40.21
N TRP A 377 7.36 0.17 39.73
CA TRP A 377 7.91 -1.14 40.09
C TRP A 377 8.26 -1.26 41.58
N SER A 378 8.58 -0.16 42.24
CA SER A 378 8.98 -0.16 43.66
C SER A 378 7.87 -0.65 44.60
N ILE A 379 6.61 -0.53 44.18
CA ILE A 379 5.43 -0.94 44.97
C ILE A 379 4.66 -2.11 44.34
N LEU A 380 5.09 -2.62 43.19
CA LEU A 380 4.41 -3.70 42.46
C LEU A 380 4.32 -4.98 43.31
N ASP A 381 5.42 -5.40 43.93
CA ASP A 381 5.42 -6.61 44.78
C ASP A 381 4.45 -6.50 45.94
N ALA A 382 4.39 -5.34 46.60
CA ALA A 382 3.45 -5.07 47.68
C ALA A 382 2.00 -5.10 47.15
N ALA A 383 1.76 -4.55 45.96
CA ALA A 383 0.46 -4.57 45.30
C ALA A 383 -0.01 -5.96 44.91
N LEU A 384 0.88 -6.84 44.47
CA LEU A 384 0.54 -8.23 44.16
C LEU A 384 0.39 -9.09 45.44
N SER A 385 1.06 -8.71 46.53
CA SER A 385 1.00 -9.41 47.83
C SER A 385 -0.26 -9.09 48.63
N GLU A 386 -0.60 -7.81 48.69
CA GLU A 386 -1.72 -7.26 49.46
C GLU A 386 -2.60 -6.36 48.56
N PRO A 387 -3.27 -6.91 47.51
CA PRO A 387 -3.94 -6.10 46.50
C PRO A 387 -4.98 -5.13 47.06
N THR A 388 -5.76 -5.55 48.07
CA THR A 388 -6.82 -4.72 48.66
C THR A 388 -6.32 -3.51 49.44
N LYS A 389 -5.04 -3.50 49.84
CA LYS A 389 -4.39 -2.36 50.53
C LYS A 389 -3.73 -1.41 49.54
N HIS A 390 -3.26 -1.96 48.41
CA HIS A 390 -2.41 -1.25 47.46
C HIS A 390 -3.12 -0.88 46.15
N LEU A 391 -4.28 -1.42 45.85
CA LEU A 391 -5.07 -1.12 44.65
C LEU A 391 -6.52 -0.77 45.04
N PRO A 392 -7.22 0.03 44.22
CA PRO A 392 -8.67 0.17 44.31
C PRO A 392 -9.38 -1.19 44.34
N LYS A 393 -10.50 -1.29 45.06
CA LYS A 393 -11.20 -2.55 45.30
C LYS A 393 -11.51 -3.34 44.02
N ASP A 394 -11.91 -2.64 42.96
CA ASP A 394 -12.28 -3.26 41.70
C ASP A 394 -11.05 -3.83 40.97
N LEU A 395 -9.91 -3.11 40.99
CA LEU A 395 -8.65 -3.61 40.41
C LEU A 395 -8.02 -4.73 41.25
N ALA A 396 -8.13 -4.65 42.58
CA ALA A 396 -7.65 -5.69 43.48
C ALA A 396 -8.32 -7.06 43.21
N ALA A 397 -9.57 -7.08 42.78
CA ALA A 397 -10.29 -8.30 42.43
C ALA A 397 -9.75 -9.00 41.17
N HIS A 398 -9.04 -8.28 40.30
CA HIS A 398 -8.41 -8.83 39.09
C HIS A 398 -7.02 -9.43 39.35
N VAL A 399 -6.47 -9.30 40.56
CA VAL A 399 -5.17 -9.89 40.92
C VAL A 399 -5.39 -11.34 41.42
N ASP A 400 -5.18 -12.30 40.52
CA ASP A 400 -5.25 -13.72 40.87
C ASP A 400 -4.11 -14.14 41.81
N SER A 401 -4.45 -14.89 42.86
CA SER A 401 -3.50 -15.29 43.91
C SER A 401 -2.42 -16.27 43.43
N THR A 402 -2.70 -17.08 42.41
CA THR A 402 -1.74 -18.01 41.81
C THR A 402 -0.77 -17.26 40.91
N ILE A 403 -1.28 -16.34 40.09
CA ILE A 403 -0.47 -15.47 39.23
C ILE A 403 0.47 -14.60 40.08
N ALA A 404 -0.03 -13.99 41.16
CA ALA A 404 0.80 -13.21 42.09
C ALA A 404 1.91 -14.07 42.74
N LYS A 405 1.62 -15.32 43.11
CA LYS A 405 2.62 -16.26 43.63
C LYS A 405 3.65 -16.66 42.56
N ALA A 406 3.21 -16.83 41.31
CA ALA A 406 4.10 -17.15 40.19
C ALA A 406 5.07 -15.99 39.92
N TRP A 407 4.59 -14.75 39.92
CA TRP A 407 5.39 -13.53 39.82
C TRP A 407 6.51 -13.48 40.88
N LYS A 408 6.18 -13.76 42.15
CA LYS A 408 7.19 -13.81 43.23
C LYS A 408 8.24 -14.91 43.08
N LYS A 409 7.92 -15.99 42.38
CA LYS A 409 8.83 -17.14 42.15
C LYS A 409 9.72 -16.96 40.91
N GLN A 410 9.57 -15.87 40.16
CA GLN A 410 10.40 -15.61 38.99
C GLN A 410 11.89 -15.46 39.38
N LYS A 411 12.78 -15.96 38.52
CA LYS A 411 14.23 -15.80 38.69
C LYS A 411 14.61 -14.31 38.58
N PRO A 412 15.69 -13.85 39.25
CA PRO A 412 16.11 -12.44 39.18
C PRO A 412 16.33 -11.89 37.76
N ALA A 413 16.99 -12.67 36.90
CA ALA A 413 17.22 -12.28 35.50
C ALA A 413 15.91 -12.09 34.72
N ARG A 414 14.94 -12.99 34.94
CA ARG A 414 13.61 -12.91 34.34
C ARG A 414 12.89 -11.62 34.75
N ARG A 415 12.93 -11.32 36.04
CA ARG A 415 12.31 -10.10 36.59
C ARG A 415 12.96 -8.84 36.04
N SER A 416 14.29 -8.82 35.94
CA SER A 416 15.05 -7.70 35.38
C SER A 416 14.68 -7.46 33.91
N PHE A 417 14.51 -8.53 33.12
CA PHE A 417 14.05 -8.42 31.75
C PHE A 417 12.61 -7.88 31.64
N LEU A 418 11.68 -8.33 32.49
CA LEU A 418 10.30 -7.79 32.49
C LEU A 418 10.26 -6.30 32.91
N GLU A 419 11.14 -5.89 33.83
CA GLU A 419 11.30 -4.48 34.21
C GLU A 419 11.85 -3.64 33.06
N LEU A 420 12.90 -4.12 32.37
CA LEU A 420 13.41 -3.51 31.14
C LEU A 420 12.30 -3.43 30.09
N LEU A 421 11.57 -4.52 29.86
CA LEU A 421 10.50 -4.59 28.86
C LEU A 421 9.36 -3.59 29.14
N SER A 422 9.09 -3.32 30.42
CA SER A 422 8.08 -2.33 30.83
C SER A 422 8.46 -0.89 30.49
N ARG A 423 9.71 -0.62 30.12
CA ARG A 423 10.16 0.72 29.69
C ARG A 423 9.79 1.09 28.26
N PHE A 424 9.37 0.11 27.47
CA PHE A 424 8.95 0.30 26.09
C PHE A 424 7.43 0.39 26.02
N ASP A 425 6.89 1.32 25.24
CA ASP A 425 5.45 1.38 25.01
C ASP A 425 5.05 0.27 24.01
N LEU A 426 4.55 -0.85 24.53
CA LEU A 426 4.25 -2.06 23.76
C LEU A 426 2.74 -2.25 23.63
N THR A 427 2.31 -2.71 22.45
CA THR A 427 0.98 -3.29 22.32
C THR A 427 0.87 -4.57 23.15
N PHE A 428 -0.35 -5.01 23.46
CA PHE A 428 -0.56 -6.30 24.11
C PHE A 428 0.09 -7.44 23.32
N GLU A 429 -0.07 -7.47 22.00
CA GLU A 429 0.50 -8.51 21.14
C GLU A 429 2.04 -8.54 21.23
N GLN A 430 2.71 -7.39 21.09
CA GLN A 430 4.16 -7.29 21.23
C GLN A 430 4.63 -7.72 22.63
N ALA A 431 3.93 -7.27 23.68
CA ALA A 431 4.23 -7.65 25.04
C ALA A 431 4.01 -9.16 25.26
N SER A 432 2.96 -9.75 24.71
CA SER A 432 2.71 -11.19 24.77
C SER A 432 3.81 -11.99 24.09
N ILE A 433 4.18 -11.61 22.85
CA ILE A 433 5.28 -12.24 22.13
C ILE A 433 6.56 -12.16 22.95
N LEU A 434 6.97 -10.98 23.40
CA LEU A 434 8.29 -10.76 24.02
C LEU A 434 8.36 -11.18 25.49
N ALA A 435 7.28 -10.97 26.25
CA ALA A 435 7.20 -11.29 27.67
C ALA A 435 6.79 -12.73 27.94
N VAL A 436 6.55 -13.60 26.95
CA VAL A 436 6.24 -15.02 27.18
C VAL A 436 7.21 -15.88 26.38
N PRO A 437 8.16 -16.60 27.03
CA PRO A 437 9.21 -17.34 26.32
C PRO A 437 8.68 -18.38 25.32
N GLU A 438 7.56 -19.03 25.66
CA GLU A 438 6.88 -19.98 24.80
C GLU A 438 6.36 -19.30 23.52
N GLN A 439 5.80 -18.09 23.64
CA GLN A 439 5.33 -17.32 22.49
C GLN A 439 6.48 -16.78 21.65
N ARG A 440 7.59 -16.31 22.25
CA ARG A 440 8.80 -15.95 21.49
C ARG A 440 9.23 -17.08 20.57
N LYS A 441 9.26 -18.30 21.09
CA LYS A 441 9.62 -19.49 20.32
C LYS A 441 8.63 -19.81 19.20
N GLU A 442 7.33 -19.66 19.44
CA GLU A 442 6.30 -19.83 18.41
C GLU A 442 6.45 -18.81 17.26
N PHE A 443 6.96 -17.61 17.56
CA PHE A 443 7.28 -16.56 16.60
C PHE A 443 8.69 -16.66 15.99
N GLY A 444 9.44 -17.75 16.27
CA GLY A 444 10.78 -17.97 15.73
C GLY A 444 11.87 -17.10 16.36
N ILE A 445 11.62 -16.51 17.53
CA ILE A 445 12.57 -15.67 18.26
C ILE A 445 13.28 -16.53 19.31
N GLU A 446 14.56 -16.84 19.07
CA GLU A 446 15.40 -17.67 19.95
C GLU A 446 16.30 -16.85 20.90
N ILE A 447 15.95 -15.59 21.16
CA ILE A 447 16.72 -14.70 22.06
C ILE A 447 16.29 -14.91 23.52
N SER A 448 17.27 -15.09 24.40
CA SER A 448 17.05 -15.24 25.85
C SER A 448 16.87 -13.90 26.56
N ASP A 449 16.31 -13.94 27.78
CA ASP A 449 16.17 -12.74 28.62
C ASP A 449 17.54 -12.10 28.95
N ALA A 450 18.60 -12.90 29.05
CA ALA A 450 19.94 -12.41 29.35
C ALA A 450 20.54 -11.64 28.17
N GLU A 451 20.36 -12.15 26.94
CA GLU A 451 20.81 -11.47 25.73
C GLU A 451 20.08 -10.13 25.52
N TYR A 452 18.77 -10.08 25.79
CA TYR A 452 18.04 -8.80 25.75
C TYR A 452 18.51 -7.80 26.82
N LEU A 453 18.94 -8.28 27.99
CA LEU A 453 19.52 -7.41 29.01
C LEU A 453 20.88 -6.87 28.57
N GLU A 454 21.70 -7.69 27.90
CA GLU A 454 23.02 -7.29 27.38
C GLU A 454 22.92 -6.33 26.20
N ASN A 455 22.00 -6.59 25.27
CA ASN A 455 21.70 -5.72 24.16
C ASN A 455 20.18 -5.54 23.98
N PRO A 456 19.60 -4.46 24.56
CA PRO A 456 18.18 -4.16 24.39
C PRO A 456 17.75 -3.88 22.95
N TYR A 457 18.66 -3.49 22.05
CA TYR A 457 18.34 -3.27 20.63
C TYR A 457 18.04 -4.57 19.88
N LEU A 458 18.36 -5.73 20.45
CA LEU A 458 17.88 -7.01 19.93
C LEU A 458 16.35 -7.08 19.88
N LEU A 459 15.63 -6.30 20.68
CA LEU A 459 14.16 -6.22 20.61
C LEU A 459 13.69 -5.70 19.23
N TYR A 460 14.41 -4.73 18.66
CA TYR A 460 14.21 -4.29 17.29
C TYR A 460 14.69 -5.36 16.31
N GLU A 461 15.94 -5.82 16.45
CA GLU A 461 16.54 -6.74 15.48
C GLU A 461 15.73 -8.03 15.30
N SER A 462 15.28 -8.65 16.40
CA SER A 462 14.56 -9.92 16.38
C SER A 462 13.11 -9.82 15.91
N THR A 463 12.50 -8.63 15.99
CA THR A 463 11.09 -8.43 15.63
C THR A 463 10.90 -7.70 14.29
N ARG A 464 11.90 -6.96 13.78
CA ARG A 464 11.77 -6.10 12.57
C ARG A 464 11.26 -6.82 11.32
N LEU A 465 11.41 -8.15 11.28
CA LEU A 465 11.07 -9.02 10.16
C LEU A 465 9.84 -9.89 10.41
N THR A 466 9.16 -9.72 11.56
CA THR A 466 7.93 -10.43 11.93
C THR A 466 6.70 -9.62 11.56
N ASN A 467 5.52 -10.17 11.80
CA ASN A 467 4.24 -9.48 11.63
C ASN A 467 3.89 -8.49 12.77
N SER A 468 4.72 -8.42 13.84
CA SER A 468 4.54 -7.50 14.97
C SER A 468 5.87 -6.81 15.31
N PRO A 469 6.43 -5.99 14.39
CA PRO A 469 7.75 -5.41 14.55
C PRO A 469 7.77 -4.32 15.61
N LEU A 470 8.90 -4.20 16.33
CA LEU A 470 9.27 -3.00 17.06
C LEU A 470 10.10 -2.08 16.16
N THR A 471 10.12 -0.78 16.46
CA THR A 471 10.99 0.19 15.79
C THR A 471 12.19 0.50 16.67
N VAL A 472 13.30 0.92 16.07
CA VAL A 472 14.46 1.46 16.82
C VAL A 472 14.01 2.63 17.72
N GLY A 473 13.06 3.44 17.26
CA GLY A 473 12.51 4.56 18.04
C GLY A 473 11.81 4.12 19.33
N THR A 474 11.05 3.02 19.31
CA THR A 474 10.44 2.46 20.53
C THR A 474 11.51 2.00 21.53
N VAL A 475 12.57 1.34 21.05
CA VAL A 475 13.68 0.91 21.90
C VAL A 475 14.45 2.10 22.45
N ASP A 476 14.84 3.06 21.60
CA ASP A 476 15.53 4.31 21.97
C ASP A 476 14.78 5.03 23.10
N ARG A 477 13.45 5.15 23.03
CA ARG A 477 12.66 5.81 24.08
C ARG A 477 12.65 5.06 25.42
N GLY A 478 12.90 3.75 25.42
CA GLY A 478 12.99 2.96 26.65
C GLY A 478 14.38 2.98 27.27
N VAL A 479 15.44 2.88 26.46
CA VAL A 479 16.82 2.71 26.94
C VAL A 479 17.72 3.94 26.83
N PHE A 480 17.41 4.83 25.90
CA PHE A 480 18.10 6.11 25.74
C PHE A 480 17.10 7.29 25.69
N PRO A 481 16.17 7.42 26.66
CA PRO A 481 15.22 8.53 26.73
C PRO A 481 15.91 9.86 27.01
N THR A 482 15.14 10.95 27.12
CA THR A 482 15.65 12.27 27.57
C THR A 482 16.50 12.18 28.84
N LYS A 483 17.45 13.10 29.01
CA LYS A 483 18.39 13.08 30.14
C LYS A 483 17.67 13.09 31.48
N PHE A 484 16.56 13.82 31.59
CA PHE A 484 15.70 13.84 32.76
C PHE A 484 15.24 12.43 33.20
N ILE A 485 14.81 11.59 32.26
CA ILE A 485 14.37 10.22 32.57
C ILE A 485 15.58 9.32 32.86
N ARG A 486 16.69 9.45 32.12
CA ARG A 486 17.91 8.64 32.33
C ARG A 486 18.54 8.87 33.69
N ASP A 487 18.70 10.13 34.10
CA ASP A 487 19.32 10.50 35.37
C ASP A 487 18.46 10.02 36.56
N LYS A 488 17.14 10.05 36.38
CA LYS A 488 16.18 9.70 37.44
C LYS A 488 15.89 8.21 37.56
N PHE A 489 15.81 7.52 36.43
CA PHE A 489 15.52 6.09 36.33
C PHE A 489 16.62 5.39 35.54
N PRO A 490 17.86 5.36 36.08
CA PRO A 490 19.00 4.79 35.38
C PRO A 490 18.77 3.30 35.11
N LEU A 491 19.21 2.86 33.95
CA LEU A 491 19.24 1.43 33.65
C LEU A 491 20.36 0.75 34.45
N PRO A 492 20.15 -0.47 34.97
CA PRO A 492 21.22 -1.27 35.50
C PRO A 492 22.11 -1.83 34.37
N GLU A 493 23.38 -2.04 34.66
CA GLU A 493 24.27 -2.82 33.78
C GLU A 493 23.72 -4.26 33.64
N PRO A 494 23.83 -4.91 32.46
CA PRO A 494 24.52 -4.44 31.24
C PRO A 494 23.66 -3.60 30.28
N SER A 495 22.39 -3.33 30.60
CA SER A 495 21.45 -2.68 29.66
C SER A 495 21.71 -1.18 29.44
N THR A 496 22.57 -0.57 30.24
CA THR A 496 22.84 0.87 30.21
C THR A 496 23.40 1.34 28.88
N ILE A 497 22.76 2.32 28.24
CA ILE A 497 23.27 3.06 27.08
C ILE A 497 23.75 4.44 27.56
N LYS A 498 25.06 4.71 27.48
CA LYS A 498 25.67 5.91 28.08
C LYS A 498 25.81 7.08 27.12
N THR A 499 25.88 6.80 25.82
CA THR A 499 26.22 7.78 24.78
C THR A 499 25.37 7.52 23.54
N PRO A 500 25.03 8.56 22.74
CA PRO A 500 24.28 8.37 21.49
C PRO A 500 25.04 7.50 20.47
N VAL A 501 26.36 7.34 20.63
CA VAL A 501 27.24 6.56 19.75
C VAL A 501 27.64 5.21 20.34
N ASP A 502 26.85 4.67 21.27
CA ASP A 502 27.00 3.30 21.77
C ASP A 502 26.91 2.30 20.60
N GLU A 503 27.84 1.35 20.54
CA GLU A 503 27.97 0.41 19.41
C GLU A 503 26.68 -0.37 19.13
N ARG A 504 25.95 -0.77 20.19
CA ARG A 504 24.69 -1.52 20.09
C ARG A 504 23.59 -0.67 19.44
N ARG A 505 23.56 0.63 19.81
CA ARG A 505 22.63 1.59 19.22
C ARG A 505 22.99 1.91 17.77
N LEU A 506 24.27 2.17 17.49
CA LEU A 506 24.75 2.46 16.14
C LEU A 506 24.46 1.30 15.19
N ARG A 507 24.70 0.05 15.61
CA ARG A 507 24.33 -1.15 14.85
C ARG A 507 22.85 -1.14 14.47
N ALA A 508 21.94 -0.95 15.43
CA ALA A 508 20.50 -0.92 15.17
C ALA A 508 20.08 0.22 14.22
N LEU A 509 20.70 1.40 14.36
CA LEU A 509 20.48 2.53 13.47
C LEU A 509 20.98 2.25 12.04
N VAL A 510 22.13 1.60 11.89
CA VAL A 510 22.66 1.19 10.59
C VAL A 510 21.76 0.13 9.93
N ILE A 511 21.30 -0.88 10.69
CA ILE A 511 20.31 -1.86 10.20
C ILE A 511 19.07 -1.12 9.68
N ARG A 512 18.52 -0.17 10.43
CA ARG A 512 17.35 0.62 9.99
C ARG A 512 17.59 1.34 8.66
N GLU A 513 18.73 2.02 8.50
CA GLU A 513 19.03 2.72 7.25
C GLU A 513 19.22 1.74 6.07
N LEU A 514 19.83 0.58 6.32
CA LEU A 514 19.99 -0.45 5.29
C LEU A 514 18.65 -1.11 4.91
N GLU A 515 17.75 -1.35 5.87
CA GLU A 515 16.41 -1.86 5.59
C GLU A 515 15.59 -0.82 4.77
N SER A 516 15.71 0.47 5.11
CA SER A 516 15.10 1.56 4.32
C SER A 516 15.67 1.59 2.88
N ALA A 517 16.99 1.49 2.74
CA ALA A 517 17.65 1.45 1.44
C ALA A 517 17.23 0.22 0.61
N ALA A 518 17.07 -0.94 1.25
CA ALA A 518 16.61 -2.16 0.59
C ALA A 518 15.18 -2.04 0.03
N LEU A 519 14.29 -1.32 0.71
CA LEU A 519 12.95 -1.00 0.20
C LEU A 519 12.99 -0.06 -1.01
N GLU A 520 13.97 0.84 -1.06
CA GLU A 520 14.25 1.74 -2.20
C GLU A 520 14.99 1.05 -3.36
N GLY A 521 15.43 -0.20 -3.16
CA GLY A 521 16.09 -1.04 -4.16
C GLY A 521 17.60 -1.21 -4.00
N ASP A 522 18.22 -0.48 -3.07
CA ASP A 522 19.66 -0.54 -2.83
C ASP A 522 20.02 -1.70 -1.88
N THR A 523 20.91 -2.59 -2.31
CA THR A 523 21.37 -3.74 -1.50
C THR A 523 22.61 -3.44 -0.65
N LEU A 524 23.11 -2.22 -0.75
CA LEU A 524 24.44 -1.77 -0.31
C LEU A 524 24.41 -0.25 -0.13
N ARG A 525 25.02 0.28 0.92
CA ARG A 525 25.23 1.73 1.12
C ARG A 525 26.65 2.01 1.57
N SER A 526 27.29 3.06 1.04
CA SER A 526 28.62 3.48 1.51
C SER A 526 28.56 3.95 2.97
N ARG A 527 29.67 3.79 3.71
CA ARG A 527 29.80 4.31 5.08
C ARG A 527 29.45 5.80 5.16
N GLU A 528 29.91 6.60 4.20
CA GLU A 528 29.63 8.03 4.11
C GLU A 528 28.13 8.34 3.94
N SER A 529 27.43 7.59 3.08
CA SER A 529 25.99 7.74 2.88
C SER A 529 25.22 7.44 4.16
N ILE A 530 25.63 6.41 4.91
CA ILE A 530 25.02 6.04 6.19
C ILE A 530 25.23 7.13 7.23
N ILE A 531 26.45 7.66 7.37
CA ILE A 531 26.75 8.80 8.27
C ILE A 531 25.84 9.99 7.95
N THR A 532 25.71 10.32 6.66
CA THR A 532 24.89 11.45 6.20
C THR A 532 23.41 11.23 6.52
N ALA A 533 22.89 10.02 6.29
CA ALA A 533 21.50 9.68 6.60
C ALA A 533 21.20 9.75 8.10
N LEU A 534 22.10 9.21 8.94
CA LEU A 534 21.97 9.26 10.40
C LEU A 534 21.95 10.70 10.92
N ARG A 535 22.90 11.53 10.49
CA ARG A 535 22.96 12.95 10.87
C ARG A 535 21.72 13.72 10.41
N ARG A 536 21.23 13.48 9.19
CA ARG A 536 20.04 14.15 8.65
C ARG A 536 18.78 13.83 9.46
N ARG A 537 18.58 12.57 9.85
CA ARG A 537 17.41 12.17 10.66
C ARG A 537 17.46 12.72 12.08
N ASP A 538 18.66 12.91 12.62
CA ASP A 538 18.83 13.38 14.00
C ASP A 538 18.73 14.90 14.15
N LEU A 539 18.59 15.66 13.05
CA LEU A 539 18.33 17.12 13.08
C LEU A 539 17.13 17.51 13.93
N ALA A 540 16.19 16.59 14.17
CA ALA A 540 15.03 16.82 15.03
C ALA A 540 15.34 16.71 16.54
N ASN A 541 16.45 16.08 16.92
CA ASN A 541 16.86 15.83 18.30
C ASN A 541 17.94 16.84 18.75
N LYS A 542 17.57 17.74 19.66
CA LYS A 542 18.48 18.80 20.15
C LYS A 542 19.25 18.42 21.41
N GLU A 543 18.79 17.42 22.16
CA GLU A 543 19.32 17.14 23.50
C GLU A 543 20.60 16.30 23.45
N ASP A 544 20.58 15.22 22.65
CA ASP A 544 21.72 14.31 22.47
C ASP A 544 21.89 13.97 20.98
N PRO A 545 22.53 14.85 20.19
CA PRO A 545 22.80 14.58 18.79
C PRO A 545 23.78 13.41 18.65
N THR A 546 23.53 12.61 17.62
CA THR A 546 24.27 11.44 17.19
C THR A 546 25.30 11.94 16.18
N ASP A 547 26.33 12.62 16.68
CA ASP A 547 27.45 13.15 15.91
C ASP A 547 28.40 12.02 15.44
N VAL A 548 27.82 11.02 14.77
CA VAL A 548 28.52 9.86 14.28
C VAL A 548 29.57 10.27 13.25
N THR A 549 30.78 9.77 13.39
CA THR A 549 31.90 9.95 12.46
C THR A 549 32.29 8.60 11.85
N ALA A 550 33.16 8.62 10.85
CA ALA A 550 33.72 7.39 10.28
C ALA A 550 34.49 6.58 11.35
N ASP A 551 35.23 7.25 12.23
CA ASP A 551 35.98 6.58 13.31
C ASP A 551 35.06 5.92 14.33
N LEU A 552 33.95 6.58 14.69
CA LEU A 552 32.98 6.03 15.64
C LEU A 552 32.22 4.83 15.05
N LEU A 553 31.88 4.87 13.76
CA LEU A 553 31.31 3.70 13.09
C LEU A 553 32.32 2.57 12.96
N ALA A 554 33.60 2.87 12.72
CA ALA A 554 34.65 1.86 12.68
C ALA A 554 34.78 1.10 14.02
N VAL A 555 34.52 1.75 15.16
CA VAL A 555 34.40 1.04 16.45
C VAL A 555 33.15 0.17 16.50
N ALA A 556 32.00 0.68 16.04
CA ALA A 556 30.76 -0.08 16.04
C ALA A 556 30.77 -1.29 15.08
N GLU A 557 31.63 -1.30 14.07
CA GLU A 557 31.80 -2.42 13.12
C GLU A 557 32.17 -3.74 13.80
N ASP A 558 32.85 -3.70 14.95
CA ASP A 558 33.13 -4.92 15.74
C ASP A 558 31.83 -5.61 16.21
N SER A 559 30.77 -4.83 16.40
CA SER A 559 29.45 -5.33 16.77
C SER A 559 28.60 -5.76 15.58
N PHE A 560 29.00 -5.52 14.33
CA PHE A 560 28.18 -5.73 13.12
C PHE A 560 28.00 -7.19 12.71
N ALA A 561 28.83 -8.09 13.25
CA ALA A 561 28.77 -9.52 12.96
C ALA A 561 27.33 -10.08 13.08
N GLY A 562 26.97 -10.94 12.12
CA GLY A 562 25.68 -11.64 12.08
C GLY A 562 24.52 -10.90 11.40
N GLU A 563 24.54 -9.57 11.30
CA GLU A 563 23.46 -8.80 10.64
C GLU A 563 23.95 -7.80 9.59
N ILE A 564 25.20 -7.32 9.67
CA ILE A 564 25.77 -6.40 8.69
C ILE A 564 27.11 -6.97 8.20
N SER A 565 27.26 -7.06 6.88
CA SER A 565 28.52 -7.39 6.21
C SER A 565 29.21 -6.10 5.76
N LEU A 566 30.53 -6.04 5.95
CA LEU A 566 31.38 -5.00 5.37
C LEU A 566 31.80 -5.42 3.96
N VAL A 567 31.69 -4.49 3.02
CA VAL A 567 32.04 -4.68 1.60
C VAL A 567 33.11 -3.65 1.23
N GLU A 568 34.25 -4.15 0.77
CA GLU A 568 35.32 -3.32 0.19
C GLU A 568 34.97 -2.99 -1.27
N MET A 569 34.94 -1.70 -1.58
CA MET A 569 34.60 -1.16 -2.89
C MET A 569 35.85 -1.08 -3.78
N ALA A 570 35.65 -0.88 -5.08
CA ALA A 570 36.76 -0.83 -6.04
C ALA A 570 37.69 0.39 -5.88
N ASP A 571 37.26 1.41 -5.15
CA ASP A 571 38.01 2.60 -4.77
C ASP A 571 38.59 2.51 -3.35
N ASP A 572 38.66 1.29 -2.80
CA ASP A 572 39.09 0.96 -1.44
C ASP A 572 38.20 1.55 -0.33
N SER A 573 37.04 2.13 -0.67
CA SER A 573 36.07 2.61 0.31
C SER A 573 35.28 1.45 0.94
N VAL A 574 34.74 1.67 2.14
CA VAL A 574 33.93 0.67 2.85
C VAL A 574 32.46 0.99 2.70
N ALA A 575 31.69 -0.05 2.42
CA ALA A 575 30.24 -0.01 2.37
C ALA A 575 29.63 -1.12 3.24
N TYR A 576 28.37 -0.94 3.61
CA TYR A 576 27.62 -1.85 4.46
C TYR A 576 26.48 -2.49 3.68
N GLN A 577 26.26 -3.77 3.97
CA GLN A 577 25.20 -4.58 3.39
C GLN A 577 24.56 -5.40 4.50
N LEU A 578 23.23 -5.62 4.44
CA LEU A 578 22.58 -6.55 5.36
C LEU A 578 23.09 -7.98 5.09
N GLU A 579 23.43 -8.72 6.14
CA GLU A 579 24.00 -10.08 6.02
C GLU A 579 23.06 -11.03 5.27
N ARG A 580 21.75 -10.87 5.45
CA ARG A 580 20.74 -11.62 4.67
C ARG A 580 20.88 -11.38 3.16
N LEU A 581 21.16 -10.15 2.73
CA LEU A 581 21.35 -9.79 1.31
C LEU A 581 22.72 -10.26 0.80
N ASN A 582 23.77 -10.16 1.62
CA ASN A 582 25.07 -10.74 1.30
C ASN A 582 24.97 -12.25 1.05
N THR A 583 24.30 -12.99 1.94
CA THR A 583 24.05 -14.43 1.81
C THR A 583 23.25 -14.76 0.53
N VAL A 584 22.18 -14.01 0.27
CA VAL A 584 21.36 -14.11 -0.94
C VAL A 584 22.20 -13.88 -2.21
N GLY A 585 22.99 -12.81 -2.25
CA GLY A 585 23.87 -12.48 -3.37
C GLY A 585 24.97 -13.53 -3.59
N ALA A 586 25.53 -14.08 -2.50
CA ALA A 586 26.50 -15.16 -2.55
C ALA A 586 25.89 -16.44 -3.15
N GLN A 587 24.66 -16.80 -2.76
CA GLN A 587 23.92 -17.91 -3.36
C GLN A 587 23.85 -17.73 -4.88
N ILE A 588 23.27 -16.60 -5.33
CA ILE A 588 23.05 -16.33 -6.76
C ILE A 588 24.36 -16.47 -7.52
N ARG A 589 25.42 -15.83 -7.04
CA ARG A 589 26.75 -15.85 -7.65
C ARG A 589 27.32 -17.26 -7.77
N LEU A 590 27.26 -18.06 -6.69
CA LEU A 590 27.72 -19.44 -6.67
C LEU A 590 26.94 -20.31 -7.67
N THR A 591 25.60 -20.23 -7.64
CA THR A 591 24.73 -21.04 -8.50
C THR A 591 24.91 -20.67 -9.98
N VAL A 592 24.88 -19.38 -10.32
CA VAL A 592 25.03 -18.90 -11.70
C VAL A 592 26.41 -19.27 -12.24
N THR A 593 27.49 -18.99 -11.50
CA THR A 593 28.86 -19.31 -11.94
C THR A 593 29.06 -20.81 -12.15
N LYS A 594 28.55 -21.64 -11.23
CA LYS A 594 28.63 -23.10 -11.34
C LYS A 594 27.90 -23.62 -12.58
N ARG A 595 26.72 -23.10 -12.89
CA ARG A 595 25.93 -23.55 -14.05
C ARG A 595 26.51 -23.09 -15.37
N ILE A 596 27.04 -21.87 -15.46
CA ILE A 596 27.70 -21.37 -16.68
C ILE A 596 28.91 -22.25 -17.06
N LYS A 597 29.66 -22.74 -16.05
CA LYS A 597 30.82 -23.63 -16.24
C LYS A 597 30.45 -25.10 -16.43
N ALA A 598 29.18 -25.49 -16.27
CA ALA A 598 28.77 -26.88 -16.36
C ALA A 598 28.85 -27.40 -17.81
N LYS A 599 28.95 -28.73 -17.98
CA LYS A 599 28.99 -29.36 -19.30
C LYS A 599 27.72 -28.98 -20.07
N ARG A 600 27.89 -28.50 -21.32
CA ARG A 600 26.79 -28.18 -22.23
C ARG A 600 25.96 -29.43 -22.54
N ILE A 601 24.68 -29.21 -22.81
CA ILE A 601 23.72 -30.26 -23.12
C ILE A 601 23.79 -30.55 -24.61
N GLU A 602 24.06 -31.81 -24.95
CA GLU A 602 24.09 -32.29 -26.33
C GLU A 602 22.66 -32.56 -26.78
N LEU A 603 22.23 -31.88 -27.84
CA LEU A 603 20.92 -32.01 -28.49
C LEU A 603 21.14 -31.92 -30.00
N ASN A 604 20.80 -32.98 -30.72
CA ASN A 604 20.95 -33.02 -32.18
C ASN A 604 19.63 -32.60 -32.85
N VAL A 605 19.45 -31.29 -33.02
CA VAL A 605 18.22 -30.70 -33.58
C VAL A 605 18.59 -29.67 -34.64
N ASP A 606 17.95 -29.76 -35.81
CA ASP A 606 17.98 -28.71 -36.82
C ASP A 606 16.97 -27.62 -36.47
N TRP A 607 17.44 -26.61 -35.74
CA TRP A 607 16.61 -25.49 -35.29
C TRP A 607 16.13 -24.58 -36.41
N GLU A 608 16.80 -24.56 -37.57
CA GLU A 608 16.33 -23.79 -38.73
C GLU A 608 15.10 -24.48 -39.33
N MET A 609 15.18 -25.79 -39.55
CA MET A 609 14.04 -26.57 -40.03
C MET A 609 12.86 -26.54 -39.05
N GLU A 610 13.10 -26.72 -37.75
CA GLU A 610 12.04 -26.70 -36.73
C GLU A 610 11.35 -25.32 -36.66
N LEU A 611 12.13 -24.24 -36.75
CA LEU A 611 11.61 -22.88 -36.80
C LEU A 611 10.79 -22.64 -38.07
N ASP A 612 11.29 -23.09 -39.23
CA ASP A 612 10.65 -22.91 -40.53
C ASP A 612 9.33 -23.66 -40.68
N GLN A 613 9.21 -24.86 -40.10
CA GLN A 613 7.94 -25.59 -40.06
C GLN A 613 6.86 -24.88 -39.25
N ARG A 614 7.26 -24.05 -38.27
CA ARG A 614 6.37 -23.36 -37.33
C ARG A 614 6.00 -21.96 -37.79
N LEU A 615 6.92 -21.31 -38.51
CA LEU A 615 6.68 -20.01 -39.10
C LEU A 615 6.03 -20.16 -40.48
N GLY A 616 5.20 -19.18 -40.87
CA GLY A 616 4.52 -19.20 -42.17
C GLY A 616 5.46 -19.07 -43.37
N SER A 617 4.91 -19.00 -44.58
CA SER A 617 5.69 -18.76 -45.80
C SER A 617 6.44 -17.43 -45.74
N LEU A 618 7.60 -17.36 -46.42
CA LEU A 618 8.39 -16.15 -46.52
C LEU A 618 7.59 -15.04 -47.23
N PRO A 619 7.72 -13.76 -46.81
CA PRO A 619 7.03 -12.65 -47.45
C PRO A 619 7.55 -12.40 -48.87
N ALA A 620 6.68 -11.94 -49.76
CA ALA A 620 7.01 -11.67 -51.16
C ALA A 620 7.82 -10.37 -51.36
N ASN A 621 7.71 -9.41 -50.44
CA ASN A 621 8.45 -8.15 -50.46
C ASN A 621 9.94 -8.39 -50.14
N LYS A 622 10.85 -7.84 -50.95
CA LYS A 622 12.31 -8.04 -50.82
C LYS A 622 12.90 -7.52 -49.51
N GLU A 623 12.39 -6.41 -48.96
CA GLU A 623 12.90 -5.86 -47.71
C GLU A 623 12.41 -6.65 -46.50
N GLU A 624 11.11 -7.00 -46.50
CA GLU A 624 10.53 -7.89 -45.50
C GLU A 624 11.18 -9.27 -45.53
N LEU A 625 11.51 -9.78 -46.71
CA LEU A 625 12.20 -11.06 -46.88
C LEU A 625 13.57 -11.05 -46.22
N LYS A 626 14.36 -9.98 -46.40
CA LYS A 626 15.67 -9.84 -45.74
C LYS A 626 15.52 -9.79 -44.22
N LEU A 627 14.58 -8.99 -43.70
CA LEU A 627 14.31 -8.89 -42.27
C LEU A 627 13.81 -10.21 -41.68
N GLU A 628 12.93 -10.92 -42.39
CA GLU A 628 12.45 -12.25 -42.03
C GLU A 628 13.60 -13.26 -41.95
N GLN A 629 14.48 -13.29 -42.94
CA GLN A 629 15.64 -14.17 -42.97
C GLN A 629 16.61 -13.87 -41.82
N LEU A 630 16.88 -12.60 -41.53
CA LEU A 630 17.67 -12.18 -40.37
C LEU A 630 17.02 -12.62 -39.06
N ALA A 631 15.71 -12.39 -38.90
CA ALA A 631 14.97 -12.81 -37.72
C ALA A 631 14.97 -14.34 -37.53
N ARG A 632 14.86 -15.11 -38.61
CA ARG A 632 14.94 -16.58 -38.56
C ARG A 632 16.32 -17.05 -38.15
N ARG A 633 17.38 -16.48 -38.73
CA ARG A 633 18.78 -16.78 -38.37
C ARG A 633 19.06 -16.46 -36.91
N GLU A 634 18.60 -15.30 -36.42
CA GLU A 634 18.71 -14.91 -35.01
C GLU A 634 18.00 -15.92 -34.09
N LYS A 635 16.74 -16.24 -34.38
CA LYS A 635 15.93 -17.17 -33.56
C LYS A 635 16.45 -18.60 -33.58
N ALA A 636 16.92 -19.11 -34.71
CA ALA A 636 17.51 -20.45 -34.79
C ALA A 636 18.80 -20.54 -33.96
N ALA A 637 19.65 -19.51 -34.03
CA ALA A 637 20.84 -19.43 -33.19
C ALA A 637 20.48 -19.30 -31.69
N ALA A 638 19.44 -18.52 -31.37
CA ALA A 638 18.92 -18.37 -30.01
C ALA A 638 18.41 -19.71 -29.45
N LEU A 639 17.60 -20.46 -30.20
CA LEU A 639 17.14 -21.79 -29.81
C LEU A 639 18.31 -22.74 -29.52
N ARG A 640 19.35 -22.71 -30.36
CA ARG A 640 20.55 -23.53 -30.19
C ARG A 640 21.26 -23.23 -28.87
N GLU A 641 21.41 -21.95 -28.51
CA GLU A 641 22.03 -21.55 -27.24
C GLU A 641 21.16 -21.93 -26.04
N LEU A 642 19.87 -21.58 -26.07
CA LEU A 642 18.91 -21.87 -24.98
C LEU A 642 18.76 -23.39 -24.71
N ALA A 643 18.82 -24.20 -25.76
CA ALA A 643 18.67 -25.65 -25.64
C ALA A 643 19.91 -26.35 -25.07
N SER A 644 21.09 -25.81 -25.38
CA SER A 644 22.38 -26.43 -25.03
C SER A 644 23.01 -25.88 -23.75
N SER A 645 22.61 -24.69 -23.29
CA SER A 645 23.19 -24.08 -22.09
C SER A 645 22.49 -24.54 -20.80
N PRO A 646 23.23 -24.96 -19.76
CA PRO A 646 22.66 -25.25 -18.44
C PRO A 646 22.09 -24.02 -17.72
N PHE A 647 22.58 -22.84 -18.07
CA PHE A 647 22.06 -21.54 -17.62
C PHE A 647 22.10 -20.55 -18.77
N SER A 648 21.00 -19.84 -19.00
CA SER A 648 20.95 -18.81 -20.03
C SER A 648 20.00 -17.66 -19.68
N VAL A 649 20.25 -16.50 -20.26
CA VAL A 649 19.33 -15.37 -20.31
C VAL A 649 18.77 -15.22 -21.72
N LEU A 650 17.47 -14.93 -21.83
CA LEU A 650 16.78 -14.54 -23.05
C LEU A 650 16.26 -13.12 -22.90
N ILE A 651 16.93 -12.19 -23.56
CA ILE A 651 16.67 -10.76 -23.50
C ILE A 651 16.01 -10.34 -24.81
N GLY A 652 15.15 -9.33 -24.76
CA GLY A 652 14.75 -8.62 -25.97
C GLY A 652 13.60 -7.67 -25.73
N PRO A 653 13.43 -6.65 -26.58
CA PRO A 653 12.29 -5.74 -26.52
C PRO A 653 10.93 -6.46 -26.59
N ALA A 654 9.87 -5.71 -26.29
CA ALA A 654 8.52 -6.17 -26.60
C ALA A 654 8.39 -6.44 -28.12
N GLY A 655 7.69 -7.52 -28.49
CA GLY A 655 7.45 -7.84 -29.90
C GLY A 655 8.58 -8.53 -30.67
N THR A 656 9.74 -8.85 -30.07
CA THR A 656 10.80 -9.63 -30.75
C THR A 656 10.53 -11.13 -30.86
N GLY A 657 9.45 -11.61 -30.23
CA GLY A 657 9.02 -13.01 -30.34
C GLY A 657 9.61 -13.96 -29.31
N LYS A 658 10.00 -13.47 -28.12
CA LYS A 658 10.48 -14.29 -26.99
C LYS A 658 9.54 -15.46 -26.69
N THR A 659 8.23 -15.21 -26.54
CA THR A 659 7.23 -16.24 -26.26
C THR A 659 7.11 -17.26 -27.40
N THR A 660 7.20 -16.84 -28.66
CA THR A 660 7.23 -17.75 -29.81
C THR A 660 8.46 -18.66 -29.76
N LEU A 661 9.63 -18.08 -29.44
CA LEU A 661 10.88 -18.83 -29.30
C LEU A 661 10.78 -19.90 -28.20
N LEU A 662 10.27 -19.53 -27.01
CA LEU A 662 10.07 -20.45 -25.90
C LEU A 662 9.05 -21.54 -26.22
N SER A 663 7.97 -21.20 -26.93
CA SER A 663 6.99 -22.18 -27.41
C SER A 663 7.62 -23.23 -28.33
N ILE A 664 8.56 -22.84 -29.19
CA ILE A 664 9.27 -23.77 -30.07
C ILE A 664 10.19 -24.68 -29.25
N LEU A 665 10.96 -24.09 -28.32
CA LEU A 665 11.83 -24.82 -27.41
C LEU A 665 11.07 -25.87 -26.57
N CYS A 666 9.94 -25.50 -25.96
CA CYS A 666 9.13 -26.37 -25.10
C CYS A 666 8.44 -27.51 -25.85
N GLN A 667 8.32 -27.44 -27.17
CA GLN A 667 7.72 -28.49 -28.00
C GLN A 667 8.72 -29.50 -28.53
N GLN A 668 10.02 -29.17 -28.48
CA GLN A 668 11.05 -30.10 -28.91
C GLN A 668 10.94 -31.39 -28.09
N SER A 669 10.98 -32.54 -28.76
CA SER A 669 10.55 -33.83 -28.19
C SER A 669 11.34 -34.27 -26.95
N GLU A 670 12.65 -34.01 -26.87
CA GLU A 670 13.45 -34.32 -25.69
C GLU A 670 13.13 -33.37 -24.52
N ILE A 671 12.95 -32.08 -24.80
CA ILE A 671 12.61 -31.06 -23.81
C ILE A 671 11.19 -31.24 -23.27
N SER A 672 10.22 -31.60 -24.14
CA SER A 672 8.83 -31.81 -23.77
C SER A 672 8.60 -33.12 -23.01
N ARG A 673 9.46 -34.14 -23.22
CA ARG A 673 9.44 -35.39 -22.44
C ARG A 673 9.99 -35.17 -21.04
N ASP A 674 11.05 -34.36 -20.94
CA ASP A 674 11.53 -33.81 -19.68
C ASP A 674 10.45 -32.93 -19.03
N SER A 675 10.35 -32.93 -17.69
CA SER A 675 9.40 -32.04 -17.00
C SER A 675 9.81 -30.57 -17.11
N ILE A 676 8.85 -29.70 -17.45
CA ILE A 676 9.05 -28.25 -17.59
C ILE A 676 8.35 -27.51 -16.45
N LEU A 677 9.06 -26.55 -15.85
CA LEU A 677 8.52 -25.63 -14.86
C LEU A 677 8.57 -24.20 -15.41
N LEU A 678 7.41 -23.57 -15.50
CA LEU A 678 7.21 -22.19 -15.97
C LEU A 678 6.90 -21.30 -14.77
N LEU A 679 7.70 -20.26 -14.56
CA LEU A 679 7.61 -19.38 -13.40
C LEU A 679 7.56 -17.92 -13.82
N ALA A 680 6.75 -17.12 -13.14
CA ALA A 680 6.72 -15.69 -13.34
C ALA A 680 6.43 -14.95 -12.03
N PRO A 681 6.93 -13.72 -11.86
CA PRO A 681 6.66 -12.92 -10.66
C PRO A 681 5.19 -12.50 -10.58
N THR A 682 4.55 -12.25 -11.71
CA THR A 682 3.12 -11.89 -11.78
C THR A 682 2.28 -13.06 -12.28
N GLY A 683 1.05 -13.17 -11.77
CA GLY A 683 0.17 -14.23 -12.23
C GLY A 683 -0.36 -14.00 -13.66
N LYS A 684 -0.36 -12.77 -14.16
CA LYS A 684 -0.63 -12.50 -15.58
C LYS A 684 0.42 -13.14 -16.50
N ALA A 685 1.70 -12.94 -16.21
CA ALA A 685 2.78 -13.57 -16.96
C ALA A 685 2.75 -15.10 -16.82
N ARG A 686 2.39 -15.62 -15.63
CA ARG A 686 2.12 -17.06 -15.41
C ARG A 686 1.04 -17.58 -16.37
N VAL A 687 -0.12 -16.93 -16.44
CA VAL A 687 -1.22 -17.35 -17.34
C VAL A 687 -0.78 -17.30 -18.79
N ARG A 688 -0.05 -16.26 -19.22
CA ARG A 688 0.49 -16.16 -20.58
C ARG A 688 1.39 -17.34 -20.95
N MET A 689 2.31 -17.73 -20.07
CA MET A 689 3.15 -18.91 -20.27
C MET A 689 2.35 -20.22 -20.27
N GLU A 690 1.32 -20.32 -19.42
CA GLU A 690 0.43 -21.47 -19.40
C GLU A 690 -0.33 -21.60 -20.73
N SER A 691 -0.87 -20.50 -21.27
CA SER A 691 -1.49 -20.45 -22.59
C SER A 691 -0.53 -20.83 -23.71
N MET A 692 0.73 -20.35 -23.64
CA MET A 692 1.79 -20.72 -24.57
C MET A 692 2.03 -22.24 -24.55
N ALA A 693 2.16 -22.85 -23.38
CA ALA A 693 2.36 -24.30 -23.24
C ALA A 693 1.15 -25.12 -23.73
N LYS A 694 -0.08 -24.64 -23.50
CA LYS A 694 -1.32 -25.27 -24.02
C LYS A 694 -1.37 -25.22 -25.55
N GLN A 695 -1.11 -24.06 -26.15
CA GLN A 695 -1.06 -23.90 -27.61
C GLN A 695 0.04 -24.77 -28.22
N ALA A 696 1.15 -24.91 -27.49
CA ALA A 696 2.26 -25.76 -27.83
C ALA A 696 1.96 -27.26 -27.73
N LYS A 697 0.83 -27.68 -27.15
CA LYS A 697 0.54 -29.09 -26.85
C LYS A 697 1.66 -29.75 -26.01
N THR A 698 2.34 -28.97 -25.16
CA THR A 698 3.31 -29.51 -24.22
C THR A 698 2.58 -30.36 -23.17
N GLU A 699 2.93 -31.63 -23.03
CA GLU A 699 2.21 -32.56 -22.15
C GLU A 699 2.68 -32.51 -20.69
N ASN A 700 3.98 -32.29 -20.45
CA ASN A 700 4.61 -32.39 -19.13
C ASN A 700 5.12 -31.03 -18.60
N TYR A 701 4.21 -30.11 -18.31
CA TYR A 701 4.56 -28.80 -17.73
C TYR A 701 3.76 -28.47 -16.47
N LYS A 702 4.35 -27.60 -15.64
CA LYS A 702 3.67 -26.92 -14.53
C LYS A 702 3.94 -25.43 -14.61
N ALA A 703 2.94 -24.59 -14.32
CA ALA A 703 3.05 -23.13 -14.36
C ALA A 703 2.61 -22.51 -13.03
N TYR A 704 3.49 -21.76 -12.37
CA TYR A 704 3.23 -21.11 -11.09
C TYR A 704 3.70 -19.66 -11.09
N THR A 705 3.14 -18.85 -10.20
CA THR A 705 3.84 -17.64 -9.79
C THR A 705 5.02 -18.03 -8.89
N LEU A 706 6.06 -17.19 -8.80
CA LEU A 706 7.16 -17.44 -7.87
C LEU A 706 6.65 -17.62 -6.43
N ALA A 707 5.75 -16.73 -5.98
CA ALA A 707 5.17 -16.82 -4.64
C ALA A 707 4.46 -18.16 -4.40
N GLN A 708 3.58 -18.59 -5.31
CA GLN A 708 2.89 -19.88 -5.20
C GLN A 708 3.87 -21.06 -5.12
N PHE A 709 4.87 -21.08 -6.01
CA PHE A 709 5.85 -22.16 -6.03
C PHE A 709 6.68 -22.20 -4.75
N LEU A 710 7.08 -21.04 -4.24
CA LEU A 710 7.95 -20.94 -3.06
C LEU A 710 7.18 -21.13 -1.74
N SER A 711 5.90 -20.78 -1.68
CA SER A 711 5.01 -21.09 -0.54
C SER A 711 5.00 -22.58 -0.23
N ASP A 712 4.85 -23.42 -1.26
CA ASP A 712 4.81 -24.89 -1.10
C ASP A 712 6.13 -25.47 -0.57
N THR A 713 7.22 -24.68 -0.62
CA THR A 713 8.56 -25.08 -0.18
C THR A 713 9.03 -24.38 1.10
N GLY A 714 8.17 -23.61 1.76
CA GLY A 714 8.51 -22.83 2.95
C GLY A 714 9.45 -21.65 2.71
N ARG A 715 9.63 -21.23 1.45
CA ARG A 715 10.55 -20.15 1.01
C ARG A 715 9.85 -18.84 0.68
N TYR A 716 8.55 -18.77 0.93
CA TYR A 716 7.76 -17.54 0.86
C TYR A 716 6.76 -17.52 2.01
N ASP A 717 6.85 -16.50 2.85
CA ASP A 717 5.91 -16.24 3.93
C ASP A 717 4.77 -15.36 3.41
N ALA A 718 3.55 -15.89 3.39
CA ALA A 718 2.38 -15.18 2.88
C ALA A 718 1.90 -14.03 3.79
N TYR A 719 2.25 -14.05 5.08
CA TYR A 719 1.87 -13.01 6.02
C TYR A 719 2.80 -11.81 5.94
N THR A 720 4.11 -12.04 5.99
CA THR A 720 5.12 -10.98 5.86
C THR A 720 5.44 -10.61 4.41
N GLN A 721 4.99 -11.42 3.44
CA GLN A 721 5.28 -11.31 2.00
C GLN A 721 6.77 -11.43 1.64
N ARG A 722 7.56 -12.06 2.53
CA ARG A 722 9.01 -12.17 2.37
C ARG A 722 9.43 -13.47 1.71
N TYR A 723 10.48 -13.38 0.90
CA TYR A 723 11.17 -14.53 0.32
C TYR A 723 12.32 -14.94 1.25
N LEU A 724 12.42 -16.23 1.55
CA LEU A 724 13.30 -16.76 2.59
C LEU A 724 14.22 -17.82 2.00
N LEU A 725 15.44 -17.87 2.52
CA LEU A 725 16.33 -19.03 2.37
C LEU A 725 16.10 -19.95 3.57
N THR A 726 16.00 -21.26 3.35
CA THR A 726 15.83 -22.23 4.44
C THR A 726 17.13 -22.95 4.79
N GLY A 727 18.17 -22.82 3.96
CA GLY A 727 19.41 -23.59 4.09
C GLY A 727 19.27 -25.05 3.66
N GLU A 728 18.06 -25.51 3.36
CA GLU A 728 17.79 -26.87 2.92
C GLU A 728 17.93 -26.98 1.40
N SER A 729 18.35 -28.15 0.93
CA SER A 729 18.38 -28.42 -0.51
C SER A 729 16.96 -28.53 -1.07
N GLY A 730 16.72 -27.87 -2.20
CA GLY A 730 15.50 -27.99 -2.98
C GLY A 730 15.19 -29.40 -3.50
N SER A 731 14.02 -29.52 -4.13
CA SER A 731 13.54 -30.79 -4.70
C SER A 731 13.71 -30.84 -6.22
N THR A 732 13.66 -32.04 -6.81
CA THR A 732 13.68 -32.20 -8.26
C THR A 732 12.27 -32.01 -8.82
N VAL A 733 11.93 -30.76 -9.13
CA VAL A 733 10.59 -30.40 -9.64
C VAL A 733 10.50 -30.54 -11.17
N ALA A 734 11.54 -30.10 -11.87
CA ALA A 734 11.61 -30.08 -13.32
C ALA A 734 13.05 -30.24 -13.83
N ARG A 735 13.20 -30.66 -15.09
CA ARG A 735 14.50 -30.68 -15.78
C ARG A 735 14.76 -29.37 -16.53
N THR A 736 13.73 -28.69 -16.99
CA THR A 736 13.81 -27.37 -17.62
C THR A 736 13.00 -26.38 -16.81
N VAL A 737 13.61 -25.28 -16.39
CA VAL A 737 12.96 -24.20 -15.65
C VAL A 737 13.09 -22.92 -16.46
N ILE A 738 11.96 -22.28 -16.73
CA ILE A 738 11.88 -21.02 -17.48
C ILE A 738 11.20 -19.99 -16.59
N ILE A 739 11.86 -18.87 -16.39
CA ILE A 739 11.31 -17.75 -15.60
C ILE A 739 11.11 -16.57 -16.53
N ASP A 740 9.88 -16.08 -16.64
CA ASP A 740 9.52 -14.93 -17.48
C ASP A 740 9.34 -13.66 -16.65
N GLU A 741 9.48 -12.50 -17.29
CA GLU A 741 9.50 -11.16 -16.65
C GLU A 741 10.55 -11.04 -15.54
N CYS A 742 11.76 -11.55 -15.77
CA CYS A 742 12.87 -11.52 -14.81
C CYS A 742 13.34 -10.11 -14.40
N SER A 743 12.98 -9.05 -15.15
CA SER A 743 13.22 -7.67 -14.76
C SER A 743 12.50 -7.28 -13.46
N MET A 744 11.47 -8.03 -13.06
CA MET A 744 10.74 -7.78 -11.81
C MET A 744 11.25 -8.60 -10.61
N LEU A 745 12.33 -9.38 -10.77
CA LEU A 745 12.87 -10.20 -9.68
C LEU A 745 13.84 -9.41 -8.81
N THR A 746 13.58 -9.38 -7.50
CA THR A 746 14.56 -8.96 -6.49
C THR A 746 15.61 -10.06 -6.26
N GLU A 747 16.69 -9.73 -5.55
CA GLU A 747 17.70 -10.72 -5.19
C GLU A 747 17.12 -11.85 -4.31
N GLU A 748 16.31 -11.50 -3.31
CA GLU A 748 15.69 -12.49 -2.40
C GLU A 748 14.78 -13.46 -3.17
N MET A 749 13.98 -12.96 -4.12
CA MET A 749 13.15 -13.81 -4.99
C MET A 749 13.99 -14.81 -5.79
N LEU A 750 15.07 -14.34 -6.41
CA LEU A 750 15.91 -15.20 -7.25
C LEU A 750 16.68 -16.22 -6.40
N ALA A 751 17.25 -15.82 -5.26
CA ALA A 751 17.99 -16.75 -4.41
C ALA A 751 17.09 -17.84 -3.81
N ALA A 752 15.91 -17.47 -3.30
CA ALA A 752 14.92 -18.43 -2.80
C ALA A 752 14.52 -19.43 -3.89
N LEU A 753 14.33 -18.95 -5.12
CA LEU A 753 14.10 -19.82 -6.27
C LEU A 753 15.28 -20.75 -6.55
N LEU A 754 16.50 -20.23 -6.63
CA LEU A 754 17.67 -21.05 -6.92
C LEU A 754 17.92 -22.13 -5.87
N GLU A 755 17.69 -21.83 -4.58
CA GLU A 755 17.80 -22.80 -3.48
C GLU A 755 16.75 -23.91 -3.56
N SER A 756 15.53 -23.57 -4.00
CA SER A 756 14.42 -24.52 -4.13
C SER A 756 14.58 -25.55 -5.27
N LEU A 757 15.55 -25.35 -6.18
CA LEU A 757 15.71 -26.14 -7.40
C LEU A 757 16.86 -27.15 -7.33
N ARG A 758 16.54 -28.44 -7.48
CA ARG A 758 17.52 -29.53 -7.62
C ARG A 758 17.33 -30.30 -8.94
N GLY A 759 18.40 -30.86 -9.50
CA GLY A 759 18.32 -31.74 -10.69
C GLY A 759 17.95 -31.07 -12.02
N VAL A 760 17.79 -29.75 -12.03
CA VAL A 760 17.49 -28.92 -13.21
C VAL A 760 18.66 -28.95 -14.19
N ARG A 761 18.40 -29.37 -15.43
CA ARG A 761 19.35 -29.39 -16.54
C ARG A 761 19.48 -28.02 -17.19
N ARG A 762 18.34 -27.35 -17.43
CA ARG A 762 18.27 -26.03 -18.10
C ARG A 762 17.55 -25.02 -17.21
N LEU A 763 18.18 -23.89 -16.95
CA LEU A 763 17.58 -22.75 -16.27
C LEU A 763 17.65 -21.52 -17.18
N ILE A 764 16.50 -20.95 -17.52
CA ILE A 764 16.38 -19.85 -18.48
C ILE A 764 15.70 -18.66 -17.80
N LEU A 765 16.40 -17.53 -17.73
CA LEU A 765 15.84 -16.26 -17.26
C LEU A 765 15.41 -15.42 -18.47
N VAL A 766 14.17 -14.96 -18.51
CA VAL A 766 13.59 -14.28 -19.68
C VAL A 766 13.08 -12.91 -19.26
N GLY A 767 13.40 -11.86 -20.01
CA GLY A 767 12.93 -10.52 -19.68
C GLY A 767 13.45 -9.42 -20.61
N ASP A 768 13.24 -8.18 -20.19
CA ASP A 768 13.76 -6.98 -20.85
C ASP A 768 14.43 -6.08 -19.80
N SER A 769 15.75 -5.97 -19.83
CA SER A 769 16.56 -5.23 -18.85
C SER A 769 16.34 -3.72 -18.86
N ARG A 770 15.62 -3.19 -19.85
CA ARG A 770 15.30 -1.76 -20.01
C ARG A 770 13.94 -1.39 -19.43
N GLN A 771 13.14 -2.38 -19.04
CA GLN A 771 11.91 -2.12 -18.32
C GLN A 771 12.21 -1.68 -16.87
N LEU A 772 11.18 -1.15 -16.22
CA LEU A 772 11.22 -0.75 -14.81
C LEU A 772 11.89 -1.83 -13.92
N PRO A 773 12.77 -1.41 -12.99
CA PRO A 773 13.42 -2.31 -12.05
C PRO A 773 12.39 -2.99 -11.13
N PRO A 774 12.80 -4.05 -10.41
CA PRO A 774 11.93 -4.66 -9.40
C PRO A 774 11.61 -3.66 -8.29
N ILE A 775 10.46 -3.86 -7.65
CA ILE A 775 10.12 -3.17 -6.39
C ILE A 775 10.76 -3.98 -5.26
N GLY A 776 11.73 -3.38 -4.57
CA GLY A 776 12.51 -4.01 -3.50
C GLY A 776 13.97 -4.30 -3.89
N ALA A 777 14.67 -5.04 -3.05
CA ALA A 777 16.13 -5.07 -3.01
C ALA A 777 16.80 -5.69 -4.27
N GLY A 778 17.62 -4.88 -4.94
CA GLY A 778 18.56 -5.30 -5.98
C GLY A 778 17.93 -5.61 -7.34
N ARG A 779 18.78 -5.71 -8.37
CA ARG A 779 18.38 -5.91 -9.78
C ARG A 779 19.14 -7.07 -10.44
N PRO A 780 19.04 -8.30 -9.87
CA PRO A 780 19.90 -9.43 -10.24
C PRO A 780 19.85 -9.78 -11.72
N PHE A 781 18.71 -9.62 -12.41
CA PHE A 781 18.62 -9.89 -13.84
C PHE A 781 19.53 -8.99 -14.66
N VAL A 782 19.56 -7.69 -14.35
CA VAL A 782 20.43 -6.71 -15.04
C VAL A 782 21.90 -7.02 -14.79
N ASP A 783 22.25 -7.37 -13.55
CA ASP A 783 23.64 -7.67 -13.18
C ASP A 783 24.14 -8.99 -13.81
N ILE A 784 23.28 -10.01 -13.88
CA ILE A 784 23.58 -11.27 -14.58
C ILE A 784 23.78 -11.01 -16.07
N ILE A 785 22.93 -10.20 -16.70
CA ILE A 785 23.05 -9.81 -18.11
C ILE A 785 24.41 -9.15 -18.36
N ARG A 786 24.76 -8.13 -17.55
CA ARG A 786 26.05 -7.44 -17.65
C ARG A 786 27.23 -8.40 -17.47
N LYS A 787 27.11 -9.38 -16.58
CA LYS A 787 28.16 -10.38 -16.35
C LYS A 787 28.35 -11.35 -17.52
N LEU A 788 27.27 -11.67 -18.24
CA LEU A 788 27.27 -12.62 -19.36
C LEU A 788 27.60 -11.97 -20.70
N ALA A 789 27.31 -10.68 -20.85
CA ALA A 789 27.56 -9.92 -22.08
C ALA A 789 29.08 -9.77 -22.35
N PRO A 790 29.60 -10.20 -23.52
CA PRO A 790 30.99 -9.93 -23.89
C PRO A 790 31.20 -8.47 -24.31
N GLU A 791 32.43 -7.95 -24.19
CA GLU A 791 32.77 -6.52 -24.43
C GLU A 791 32.33 -5.96 -25.79
N LYS A 792 32.24 -6.80 -26.83
CA LYS A 792 31.86 -6.40 -28.20
C LYS A 792 30.49 -6.92 -28.64
N ILE A 793 29.62 -7.27 -27.68
CA ILE A 793 28.30 -7.86 -28.00
C ILE A 793 27.44 -6.93 -28.87
N GLU A 794 27.53 -5.62 -28.65
CA GLU A 794 26.80 -4.61 -29.42
C GLU A 794 27.16 -4.56 -30.91
N GLN A 795 28.34 -5.06 -31.29
CA GLN A 795 28.83 -5.09 -32.68
C GLN A 795 28.61 -6.46 -33.36
N THR A 796 28.01 -7.42 -32.64
CA THR A 796 27.88 -8.81 -33.10
C THR A 796 26.45 -9.11 -33.52
N PHE A 797 26.26 -9.81 -34.64
CA PHE A 797 24.96 -10.35 -35.05
C PHE A 797 25.06 -11.82 -35.48
N PRO A 798 24.19 -12.72 -34.96
CA PRO A 798 23.22 -12.50 -33.88
C PRO A 798 23.89 -12.15 -32.53
N LYS A 799 23.20 -11.41 -31.64
CA LYS A 799 23.70 -11.07 -30.31
C LYS A 799 23.62 -12.26 -29.35
N ILE A 800 24.50 -13.24 -29.54
CA ILE A 800 24.52 -14.51 -28.81
C ILE A 800 25.93 -14.82 -28.32
N ALA A 801 26.03 -15.23 -27.06
CA ALA A 801 27.25 -15.73 -26.44
C ALA A 801 26.93 -16.86 -25.44
N GLN A 802 27.93 -17.40 -24.75
CA GLN A 802 27.71 -18.48 -23.78
C GLN A 802 26.74 -18.04 -22.68
N GLY A 803 25.55 -18.67 -22.64
CA GLY A 803 24.48 -18.33 -21.71
C GLY A 803 23.79 -16.99 -21.99
N TYR A 804 24.11 -16.29 -23.07
CA TYR A 804 23.55 -14.98 -23.42
C TYR A 804 22.82 -15.04 -24.74
N VAL A 805 21.55 -14.62 -24.74
CA VAL A 805 20.75 -14.47 -25.95
C VAL A 805 20.00 -13.15 -25.89
N GLU A 806 20.21 -12.28 -26.87
CA GLU A 806 19.42 -11.06 -27.05
C GLU A 806 18.77 -11.05 -28.43
N LEU A 807 17.45 -10.96 -28.45
CA LEU A 807 16.68 -10.77 -29.68
C LEU A 807 16.59 -9.29 -30.02
N THR A 808 17.02 -8.94 -31.23
CA THR A 808 17.11 -7.55 -31.70
C THR A 808 16.08 -7.23 -32.78
N ILE A 809 15.52 -8.23 -33.48
CA ILE A 809 14.62 -7.99 -34.61
C ILE A 809 13.14 -8.01 -34.16
N PRO A 810 12.42 -6.86 -34.18
CA PRO A 810 11.00 -6.79 -33.83
C PRO A 810 10.10 -7.42 -34.91
N ARG A 811 8.96 -7.98 -34.48
CA ARG A 811 8.04 -8.77 -35.34
C ARG A 811 6.55 -8.46 -35.13
N ARG A 812 6.19 -7.34 -34.51
CA ARG A 812 4.78 -6.91 -34.45
C ARG A 812 4.32 -6.52 -35.86
N GLN A 813 3.13 -7.00 -36.24
CA GLN A 813 2.55 -6.95 -37.58
C GLN A 813 2.80 -5.62 -38.30
N GLY A 814 3.45 -5.66 -39.47
CA GLY A 814 3.70 -4.51 -40.33
C GLY A 814 5.12 -4.49 -40.90
N ALA A 815 5.22 -4.25 -42.21
CA ALA A 815 6.47 -4.01 -42.90
C ALA A 815 6.91 -2.55 -42.70
N GLY A 816 8.07 -2.31 -42.08
CA GLY A 816 8.68 -0.99 -41.95
C GLY A 816 9.14 -0.63 -40.54
N GLU A 817 9.95 0.44 -40.45
CA GLU A 817 10.31 1.09 -39.18
C GLU A 817 9.05 1.67 -38.53
N ARG A 818 8.75 1.21 -37.32
CA ARG A 818 7.58 1.61 -36.53
C ARG A 818 7.92 2.82 -35.66
N ASP A 819 7.28 3.96 -35.92
CA ASP A 819 7.57 5.26 -35.25
C ASP A 819 7.44 5.18 -33.72
N ASP A 820 6.49 4.40 -33.22
CA ASP A 820 6.25 4.17 -31.80
C ASP A 820 7.33 3.32 -31.12
N LEU A 821 7.84 2.29 -31.80
CA LEU A 821 8.99 1.51 -31.33
C LEU A 821 10.28 2.33 -31.40
N GLN A 822 10.41 3.21 -32.39
CA GLN A 822 11.53 4.14 -32.49
C GLN A 822 11.53 5.15 -31.35
N LEU A 823 10.38 5.75 -31.01
CA LEU A 823 10.25 6.61 -29.83
C LEU A 823 10.60 5.85 -28.54
N ALA A 824 10.13 4.61 -28.38
CA ALA A 824 10.50 3.79 -27.22
C ALA A 824 12.02 3.57 -27.11
N SER A 825 12.70 3.36 -28.25
CA SER A 825 14.15 3.11 -28.29
C SER A 825 15.00 4.26 -27.73
N TRP A 826 14.54 5.51 -27.80
CA TRP A 826 15.22 6.67 -27.22
C TRP A 826 15.48 6.48 -25.71
N PHE A 827 14.57 5.81 -25.03
CA PHE A 827 14.65 5.57 -23.59
C PHE A 827 15.28 4.22 -23.24
N GLY A 828 15.62 3.39 -24.23
CA GLY A 828 16.16 2.03 -24.03
C GLY A 828 17.68 1.91 -23.85
N GLY A 829 18.43 3.02 -23.80
CA GLY A 829 19.87 3.00 -23.48
C GLY A 829 20.83 2.56 -24.59
N GLY A 830 20.36 2.29 -25.81
CA GLY A 830 21.18 1.88 -26.97
C GLY A 830 21.60 3.03 -27.89
N ILE A 831 22.41 2.73 -28.91
CA ILE A 831 22.69 3.67 -30.02
C ILE A 831 21.40 3.85 -30.80
N ASN A 832 20.90 5.08 -30.89
CA ASN A 832 19.67 5.37 -31.62
C ASN A 832 19.81 4.97 -33.10
N ALA A 833 18.80 4.26 -33.61
CA ALA A 833 18.78 3.79 -34.99
C ALA A 833 18.55 4.97 -35.97
N PRO A 834 18.94 4.83 -37.26
CA PRO A 834 18.61 5.82 -38.30
C PRO A 834 17.11 6.15 -38.30
N GLY A 835 16.74 7.44 -38.38
CA GLY A 835 15.35 7.89 -38.50
C GLY A 835 14.78 8.72 -37.33
N GLU A 836 15.61 9.15 -36.37
CA GLU A 836 15.19 10.08 -35.30
C GLU A 836 14.41 11.29 -35.83
N ASP A 837 14.87 11.86 -36.96
CA ASP A 837 14.24 12.99 -37.63
C ASP A 837 12.74 12.75 -37.88
N ARG A 838 12.33 11.51 -38.17
CA ARG A 838 10.92 11.15 -38.43
C ARG A 838 10.07 11.25 -37.17
N VAL A 839 10.57 10.74 -36.05
CA VAL A 839 9.87 10.83 -34.76
C VAL A 839 9.79 12.30 -34.35
N PHE A 840 10.85 13.09 -34.54
CA PHE A 840 10.80 14.53 -34.32
C PHE A 840 9.76 15.24 -35.18
N GLU A 841 9.70 14.96 -36.48
CA GLU A 841 8.69 15.51 -37.37
C GLU A 841 7.27 15.17 -36.90
N ILE A 842 7.05 13.95 -36.39
CA ILE A 842 5.75 13.54 -35.84
C ILE A 842 5.41 14.30 -34.57
N LEU A 843 6.35 14.38 -33.64
CA LEU A 843 6.16 15.09 -32.37
C LEU A 843 5.98 16.61 -32.59
N ALA A 844 6.62 17.18 -33.60
CA ALA A 844 6.46 18.57 -34.03
C ALA A 844 5.18 18.82 -34.86
N GLY A 845 4.41 17.78 -35.17
CA GLY A 845 3.20 17.88 -35.99
C GLY A 845 3.44 18.11 -37.49
N ILE A 846 4.69 18.02 -37.95
CA ILE A 846 5.09 18.16 -39.35
C ILE A 846 4.70 16.90 -40.15
N ARG A 847 4.78 15.73 -39.53
CA ARG A 847 4.46 14.43 -40.13
C ARG A 847 3.33 13.73 -39.36
N LYS A 848 2.43 13.05 -40.08
CA LYS A 848 1.42 12.18 -39.48
C LYS A 848 1.92 10.74 -39.41
N SER A 849 1.56 10.05 -38.33
CA SER A 849 1.80 8.62 -38.13
C SER A 849 0.51 7.92 -37.71
N GLU A 850 0.31 6.68 -38.18
CA GLU A 850 -0.81 5.85 -37.75
C GLU A 850 -0.53 5.18 -36.40
N GLN A 851 0.74 4.98 -36.05
CA GLN A 851 1.18 4.31 -34.83
C GLN A 851 1.46 5.27 -33.68
N LEU A 852 1.87 6.52 -33.96
CA LEU A 852 2.22 7.53 -32.96
C LEU A 852 1.41 8.82 -33.19
N THR A 853 0.76 9.32 -32.14
CA THR A 853 0.12 10.64 -32.14
C THR A 853 0.59 11.42 -30.93
N PHE A 854 1.01 12.67 -31.13
CA PHE A 854 1.36 13.59 -30.04
C PHE A 854 0.22 14.60 -29.81
N VAL A 855 -0.12 14.81 -28.54
CA VAL A 855 -1.11 15.79 -28.10
C VAL A 855 -0.49 16.59 -26.97
N ARG A 856 -0.31 17.88 -27.19
CA ARG A 856 0.13 18.80 -26.13
C ARG A 856 -1.06 19.21 -25.26
N TRP A 857 -0.81 19.34 -23.98
CA TRP A 857 -1.65 20.07 -23.04
C TRP A 857 -0.76 20.94 -22.14
N ASP A 858 -1.28 22.03 -21.59
CA ASP A 858 -0.54 22.90 -20.68
C ASP A 858 -1.20 22.97 -19.29
N THR A 859 -2.52 22.83 -19.23
CA THR A 859 -3.29 22.90 -17.98
C THR A 859 -4.14 21.65 -17.73
N PRO A 860 -4.45 21.33 -16.46
CA PRO A 860 -5.39 20.26 -16.16
C PRO A 860 -6.77 20.40 -16.84
N ASP A 861 -7.31 21.61 -16.96
CA ASP A 861 -8.60 21.86 -17.62
C ASP A 861 -8.55 21.51 -19.11
N GLU A 862 -7.42 21.79 -19.75
CA GLU A 862 -7.19 21.41 -21.13
C GLU A 862 -7.09 19.88 -21.28
N LEU A 863 -6.40 19.18 -20.37
CA LEU A 863 -6.33 17.73 -20.37
C LEU A 863 -7.73 17.10 -20.21
N ASP A 864 -8.53 17.60 -19.28
CA ASP A 864 -9.91 17.15 -19.03
C ASP A 864 -10.80 17.31 -20.29
N ALA A 865 -10.59 18.39 -21.05
CA ALA A 865 -11.31 18.65 -22.30
C ALA A 865 -10.79 17.81 -23.48
N LEU A 866 -9.46 17.67 -23.62
CA LEU A 866 -8.82 16.99 -24.73
C LEU A 866 -8.96 15.47 -24.65
N LEU A 867 -8.74 14.87 -23.48
CA LEU A 867 -8.64 13.42 -23.33
C LEU A 867 -9.88 12.68 -23.87
N PRO A 868 -11.14 13.06 -23.55
CA PRO A 868 -12.31 12.39 -24.10
C PRO A 868 -12.39 12.48 -25.63
N LYS A 869 -12.06 13.64 -26.21
CA LYS A 869 -12.05 13.86 -27.66
C LYS A 869 -10.98 12.99 -28.33
N VAL A 870 -9.79 12.95 -27.76
CA VAL A 870 -8.67 12.13 -28.25
C VAL A 870 -9.03 10.64 -28.20
N ILE A 871 -9.70 10.18 -27.14
CA ILE A 871 -10.20 8.80 -27.04
C ILE A 871 -11.25 8.53 -28.12
N GLN A 872 -12.24 9.42 -28.28
CA GLN A 872 -13.30 9.30 -29.28
C GLN A 872 -12.72 9.17 -30.71
N ASP A 873 -11.80 10.07 -31.06
CA ASP A 873 -11.16 10.12 -32.37
C ASP A 873 -10.26 8.90 -32.61
N SER A 874 -9.51 8.48 -31.58
CA SER A 874 -8.54 7.38 -31.70
C SER A 874 -9.20 6.01 -31.74
N LEU A 875 -10.29 5.82 -30.98
CA LEU A 875 -11.08 4.59 -30.95
C LEU A 875 -12.20 4.57 -32.01
N LYS A 876 -12.35 5.65 -32.79
CA LYS A 876 -13.34 5.79 -33.88
C LYS A 876 -14.77 5.53 -33.41
N PHE A 877 -15.20 6.23 -32.37
CA PHE A 877 -16.57 6.11 -31.88
C PHE A 877 -17.57 6.42 -32.99
N ASP A 878 -18.63 5.60 -33.09
CA ASP A 878 -19.70 5.80 -34.05
C ASP A 878 -20.49 7.08 -33.69
N PRO A 879 -20.49 8.10 -34.56
CA PRO A 879 -21.17 9.37 -34.28
C PRO A 879 -22.70 9.25 -34.24
N SER A 880 -23.27 8.11 -34.68
CA SER A 880 -24.72 7.83 -34.57
C SER A 880 -25.16 7.35 -33.19
N LEU A 881 -24.21 6.99 -32.32
CA LEU A 881 -24.47 6.51 -30.96
C LEU A 881 -24.29 7.63 -29.93
N GLU A 882 -24.93 7.49 -28.77
CA GLU A 882 -24.58 8.32 -27.62
C GLU A 882 -23.15 8.00 -27.16
N ASP A 883 -22.40 9.00 -26.67
CA ASP A 883 -21.01 8.86 -26.20
C ASP A 883 -20.78 7.62 -25.31
N TRP A 884 -21.69 7.36 -24.35
CA TRP A 884 -21.55 6.23 -23.45
C TRP A 884 -21.78 4.87 -24.14
N GLN A 885 -22.59 4.82 -25.19
CA GLN A 885 -22.87 3.59 -25.95
C GLN A 885 -21.65 3.22 -26.79
N ALA A 886 -21.07 4.19 -27.49
CA ALA A 886 -19.82 3.99 -28.22
C ALA A 886 -18.67 3.61 -27.27
N PHE A 887 -18.59 4.26 -26.10
CA PHE A 887 -17.65 3.88 -25.04
C PHE A 887 -17.87 2.44 -24.57
N ALA A 888 -19.12 2.02 -24.33
CA ALA A 888 -19.45 0.66 -23.94
C ALA A 888 -19.07 -0.37 -25.01
N GLN A 889 -19.29 -0.06 -26.30
CA GLN A 889 -18.86 -0.90 -27.42
C GLN A 889 -17.34 -1.05 -27.47
N SER A 890 -16.58 0.02 -27.21
CA SER A 890 -15.11 -0.03 -27.16
C SER A 890 -14.57 -0.99 -26.09
N LEU A 891 -15.40 -1.33 -25.10
CA LEU A 891 -15.11 -2.24 -23.99
C LEU A 891 -15.79 -3.62 -24.16
N GLY A 892 -16.29 -3.94 -25.35
CA GLY A 892 -16.91 -5.24 -25.66
C GLY A 892 -18.40 -5.34 -25.28
N GLY A 893 -19.06 -4.22 -25.00
CA GLY A 893 -20.50 -4.16 -24.76
C GLY A 893 -21.30 -4.29 -26.06
N ASN A 894 -22.28 -5.18 -26.09
CA ASN A 894 -23.19 -5.35 -27.21
C ASN A 894 -24.47 -4.54 -26.97
N LEU A 895 -24.82 -3.64 -27.90
CA LEU A 895 -26.04 -2.84 -27.78
C LEU A 895 -27.26 -3.66 -28.18
N ASP A 896 -28.35 -3.56 -27.43
CA ASP A 896 -29.65 -4.08 -27.82
C ASP A 896 -30.47 -3.06 -28.62
N GLY A 897 -31.64 -3.48 -29.13
CA GLY A 897 -32.53 -2.61 -29.92
C GLY A 897 -33.10 -1.40 -29.17
N ASN A 898 -32.91 -1.31 -27.85
CA ASN A 898 -33.27 -0.16 -27.03
C ASN A 898 -32.05 0.70 -26.66
N GLY A 899 -30.88 0.42 -27.24
CA GLY A 899 -29.64 1.15 -26.97
C GLY A 899 -28.98 0.82 -25.62
N SER A 900 -29.36 -0.28 -24.96
CA SER A 900 -28.71 -0.73 -23.72
C SER A 900 -27.52 -1.63 -24.01
N ALA A 901 -26.40 -1.41 -23.33
CA ALA A 901 -25.19 -2.24 -23.49
C ALA A 901 -25.20 -3.49 -22.60
N TRP A 902 -24.89 -4.62 -23.20
CA TRP A 902 -24.76 -5.95 -22.59
C TRP A 902 -23.31 -6.44 -22.62
N PHE A 903 -22.74 -6.63 -21.44
CA PHE A 903 -21.41 -7.21 -21.20
C PHE A 903 -21.58 -8.68 -20.80
N ASN A 904 -21.39 -9.57 -21.78
CA ASN A 904 -21.52 -11.01 -21.59
C ASN A 904 -20.14 -11.64 -21.40
N SER A 905 -20.06 -12.73 -20.65
CA SER A 905 -18.88 -13.58 -20.63
C SER A 905 -18.75 -14.39 -21.92
N THR A 906 -17.56 -14.89 -22.19
CA THR A 906 -17.32 -15.80 -23.32
C THR A 906 -18.15 -17.07 -23.15
N TYR A 907 -18.81 -17.52 -24.22
CA TYR A 907 -19.61 -18.74 -24.21
C TYR A 907 -19.50 -19.48 -25.56
N GLY A 908 -18.94 -20.69 -25.52
CA GLY A 908 -18.56 -21.41 -26.74
C GLY A 908 -17.59 -20.57 -27.58
N ASP A 909 -17.88 -20.41 -28.87
CA ASP A 909 -17.07 -19.60 -29.80
C ASP A 909 -17.40 -18.10 -29.76
N ARG A 910 -18.38 -17.67 -28.95
CA ARG A 910 -18.76 -16.26 -28.86
C ARG A 910 -17.85 -15.53 -27.88
N PRO A 911 -17.04 -14.56 -28.33
CA PRO A 911 -16.14 -13.82 -27.43
C PRO A 911 -16.93 -12.96 -26.45
N GLY A 912 -16.55 -13.02 -25.18
CA GLY A 912 -17.08 -12.16 -24.13
C GLY A 912 -16.40 -10.80 -24.06
N ALA A 913 -16.96 -9.93 -23.23
CA ALA A 913 -16.40 -8.60 -22.97
C ALA A 913 -15.03 -8.66 -22.29
N GLY A 914 -14.71 -9.71 -21.53
CA GLY A 914 -13.40 -9.86 -20.88
C GLY A 914 -12.23 -9.79 -21.88
N LYS A 915 -12.44 -10.24 -23.13
CA LYS A 915 -11.43 -10.14 -24.21
C LYS A 915 -11.10 -8.69 -24.57
N SER A 916 -12.07 -7.78 -24.45
CA SER A 916 -11.94 -6.37 -24.80
C SER A 916 -11.31 -5.53 -23.69
N ALA A 917 -11.07 -6.10 -22.51
CA ALA A 917 -10.43 -5.40 -21.40
C ALA A 917 -9.03 -4.87 -21.77
N GLU A 918 -8.35 -5.49 -22.73
CA GLU A 918 -7.02 -5.07 -23.21
C GLU A 918 -7.05 -4.32 -24.55
N ALA A 919 -8.23 -3.96 -25.08
CA ALA A 919 -8.34 -3.25 -26.34
C ALA A 919 -7.67 -1.86 -26.28
N TRP A 920 -7.82 -1.15 -25.16
CA TRP A 920 -7.12 0.11 -24.97
C TRP A 920 -6.82 0.37 -23.50
N GLN A 921 -5.87 1.25 -23.21
CA GLN A 921 -5.50 1.63 -21.84
C GLN A 921 -5.02 3.07 -21.75
N ILE A 922 -5.48 3.79 -20.73
CA ILE A 922 -4.84 5.05 -20.31
C ILE A 922 -3.75 4.71 -19.29
N LEU A 923 -2.56 5.27 -19.47
CA LEU A 923 -1.42 5.11 -18.58
C LEU A 923 -0.95 6.47 -18.05
N SER A 924 -0.60 6.53 -16.77
CA SER A 924 -0.02 7.71 -16.12
C SER A 924 1.11 7.27 -15.18
N PRO A 925 2.19 8.06 -14.98
CA PRO A 925 3.26 7.71 -14.04
C PRO A 925 2.80 7.72 -12.58
N VAL A 926 1.80 8.55 -12.25
CA VAL A 926 1.38 8.87 -10.88
C VAL A 926 -0.07 8.49 -10.62
N ARG A 927 -0.45 8.22 -9.36
CA ARG A 927 -1.84 7.99 -8.95
C ARG A 927 -2.56 9.28 -8.61
N GLN A 928 -1.89 10.15 -7.85
CA GLN A 928 -2.43 11.45 -7.43
C GLN A 928 -2.16 12.53 -8.50
N LYS A 929 -2.62 13.76 -8.26
CA LYS A 929 -2.63 14.92 -9.20
C LYS A 929 -3.74 14.86 -10.25
N PRO A 930 -4.07 15.98 -10.93
CA PRO A 930 -5.14 16.01 -11.94
C PRO A 930 -4.93 15.04 -13.10
N TRP A 931 -3.69 14.78 -13.50
CA TRP A 931 -3.30 13.79 -14.52
C TRP A 931 -3.04 12.39 -13.95
N GLY A 932 -3.29 12.17 -12.66
CA GLY A 932 -3.10 10.91 -11.98
C GLY A 932 -4.21 9.89 -12.24
N VAL A 933 -3.88 8.62 -12.05
CA VAL A 933 -4.80 7.49 -12.30
C VAL A 933 -6.15 7.63 -11.61
N ASP A 934 -6.19 8.13 -10.37
CA ASP A 934 -7.44 8.24 -9.61
C ASP A 934 -8.38 9.30 -10.22
N ASN A 935 -7.83 10.45 -10.62
CA ASN A 935 -8.56 11.50 -11.32
C ASN A 935 -9.01 11.05 -12.71
N LEU A 936 -8.11 10.45 -13.49
CA LEU A 936 -8.40 9.97 -14.84
C LEU A 936 -9.49 8.90 -14.84
N ASN A 937 -9.42 7.92 -13.93
CA ASN A 937 -10.47 6.92 -13.76
C ASN A 937 -11.81 7.58 -13.43
N ARG A 938 -11.82 8.52 -12.47
CA ARG A 938 -13.04 9.22 -12.07
C ARG A 938 -13.64 10.02 -13.22
N ALA A 939 -12.85 10.80 -13.94
CA ALA A 939 -13.31 11.64 -15.04
C ALA A 939 -13.96 10.80 -16.15
N ILE A 940 -13.29 9.72 -16.57
CA ILE A 940 -13.82 8.76 -17.56
C ILE A 940 -15.09 8.09 -17.03
N HIS A 941 -15.09 7.66 -15.77
CA HIS A 941 -16.21 6.96 -15.18
C HIS A 941 -17.46 7.86 -15.07
N LEU A 942 -17.33 9.08 -14.56
CA LEU A 942 -18.45 10.02 -14.47
C LEU A 942 -18.98 10.43 -15.85
N ARG A 943 -18.09 10.71 -16.81
CA ARG A 943 -18.49 11.10 -18.17
C ARG A 943 -19.33 10.03 -18.86
N TYR A 944 -18.86 8.78 -18.86
CA TYR A 944 -19.48 7.72 -19.65
C TYR A 944 -20.44 6.82 -18.85
N LYS A 945 -20.38 6.81 -17.51
CA LYS A 945 -21.22 5.95 -16.66
C LYS A 945 -22.05 6.72 -15.63
N GLY A 946 -21.94 8.05 -15.52
CA GLY A 946 -22.63 8.84 -14.48
C GLY A 946 -24.13 8.55 -14.37
N LYS A 947 -24.86 8.56 -15.50
CA LYS A 947 -26.30 8.25 -15.53
C LYS A 947 -26.60 6.82 -15.05
N GLN A 948 -25.72 5.87 -15.33
CA GLN A 948 -25.84 4.46 -14.93
C GLN A 948 -25.55 4.28 -13.44
N ILE A 949 -24.57 5.01 -12.90
CA ILE A 949 -24.28 5.05 -11.46
C ILE A 949 -25.48 5.61 -10.69
N GLU A 950 -26.05 6.74 -11.13
CA GLU A 950 -27.26 7.31 -10.54
C GLU A 950 -28.44 6.33 -10.55
N ARG A 951 -28.67 5.66 -11.69
CA ARG A 951 -29.70 4.61 -11.82
C ARG A 951 -29.43 3.40 -10.92
N ALA A 952 -28.16 3.04 -10.69
CA ALA A 952 -27.78 1.95 -9.79
C ALA A 952 -28.02 2.31 -8.30
N ARG A 953 -27.92 3.60 -7.96
CA ARG A 953 -28.21 4.13 -6.62
C ARG A 953 -29.71 4.32 -6.36
N ALA A 954 -30.49 4.65 -7.39
CA ALA A 954 -31.91 4.92 -7.24
C ALA A 954 -32.65 3.72 -6.62
N TRP A 955 -33.37 3.97 -5.52
CA TRP A 955 -34.20 2.98 -4.84
C TRP A 955 -35.41 2.64 -5.73
N SER A 956 -35.24 1.67 -6.62
CA SER A 956 -36.36 1.08 -7.37
C SER A 956 -36.74 -0.27 -6.76
N ARG A 957 -38.00 -0.70 -6.94
CA ARG A 957 -38.45 -2.03 -6.51
C ARG A 957 -37.73 -3.17 -7.25
N THR A 958 -37.03 -2.89 -8.35
CA THR A 958 -36.29 -3.86 -9.20
C THR A 958 -35.09 -3.20 -9.90
N PRO A 959 -33.98 -2.87 -9.20
CA PRO A 959 -32.81 -2.28 -9.82
C PRO A 959 -32.15 -3.27 -10.79
N SER A 960 -31.81 -2.81 -12.00
CA SER A 960 -31.30 -3.71 -13.06
C SER A 960 -29.91 -4.27 -12.80
N ILE A 961 -29.14 -3.66 -11.90
CA ILE A 961 -27.74 -3.97 -11.57
C ILE A 961 -27.51 -3.81 -10.07
N LEU A 962 -26.42 -4.39 -9.57
CA LEU A 962 -25.96 -4.18 -8.19
C LEU A 962 -25.67 -2.69 -7.94
N SER A 963 -25.84 -2.22 -6.71
CA SER A 963 -25.43 -0.88 -6.30
C SER A 963 -23.92 -0.68 -6.50
N PRO A 964 -23.44 0.56 -6.67
CA PRO A 964 -22.00 0.83 -6.76
C PRO A 964 -21.20 0.22 -5.61
N GLN A 965 -20.02 -0.34 -5.90
CA GLN A 965 -19.15 -1.02 -4.94
C GLN A 965 -17.83 -0.25 -4.72
N GLY A 966 -17.41 -0.14 -3.45
CA GLY A 966 -16.16 0.50 -3.04
C GLY A 966 -16.08 2.01 -3.32
N GLU A 967 -14.94 2.61 -2.98
CA GLU A 967 -14.67 4.05 -3.14
C GLU A 967 -14.71 4.51 -4.60
N SER A 968 -14.36 3.61 -5.53
CA SER A 968 -14.39 3.86 -6.98
C SER A 968 -15.78 3.72 -7.61
N GLN A 969 -16.79 3.31 -6.83
CA GLN A 969 -18.19 3.18 -7.27
C GLN A 969 -18.41 2.21 -8.43
N ILE A 970 -17.70 1.10 -8.38
CA ILE A 970 -17.67 0.08 -9.42
C ILE A 970 -19.07 -0.51 -9.66
N ILE A 971 -19.51 -0.55 -10.93
CA ILE A 971 -20.79 -1.07 -11.38
C ILE A 971 -20.64 -2.04 -12.57
N TYR A 972 -21.75 -2.60 -13.02
CA TYR A 972 -21.80 -3.49 -14.19
C TYR A 972 -21.21 -2.86 -15.46
N GLY A 973 -20.40 -3.66 -16.17
CA GLY A 973 -19.75 -3.26 -17.41
C GLY A 973 -18.57 -2.31 -17.22
N ASP A 974 -18.06 -2.15 -16.00
CA ASP A 974 -16.81 -1.43 -15.78
C ASP A 974 -15.60 -2.31 -16.05
N LYS A 975 -14.52 -1.65 -16.47
CA LYS A 975 -13.19 -2.23 -16.59
C LYS A 975 -12.48 -2.13 -15.25
N VAL A 976 -12.00 -3.25 -14.73
CA VAL A 976 -11.43 -3.35 -13.37
C VAL A 976 -10.09 -4.08 -13.36
N ILE A 977 -9.29 -3.83 -12.33
CA ILE A 977 -8.03 -4.53 -12.04
C ILE A 977 -8.09 -5.14 -10.64
N HIS A 978 -7.56 -6.35 -10.48
CA HIS A 978 -7.44 -7.00 -9.18
C HIS A 978 -6.14 -6.59 -8.48
N ASN A 979 -6.21 -6.22 -7.20
CA ASN A 979 -5.10 -5.59 -6.47
C ASN A 979 -4.25 -6.54 -5.61
N ARG A 980 -4.62 -7.83 -5.52
CA ARG A 980 -3.92 -8.78 -4.65
C ARG A 980 -3.92 -10.17 -5.27
N ASN A 981 -3.00 -11.02 -4.86
CA ASN A 981 -3.07 -12.43 -5.23
C ASN A 981 -4.18 -13.10 -4.41
N TRP A 982 -5.06 -13.86 -5.06
CA TRP A 982 -6.21 -14.48 -4.38
C TRP A 982 -6.43 -15.93 -4.79
N SER A 983 -6.40 -16.84 -3.81
CA SER A 983 -6.84 -18.23 -3.95
C SER A 983 -8.37 -18.31 -3.82
N VAL A 984 -9.04 -18.35 -4.96
CA VAL A 984 -10.49 -18.22 -5.06
C VAL A 984 -11.19 -19.53 -4.67
N PRO A 985 -12.13 -19.52 -3.71
CA PRO A 985 -12.95 -20.68 -3.40
C PRO A 985 -13.76 -21.16 -4.62
N LYS A 986 -13.90 -22.48 -4.79
CA LYS A 986 -14.63 -23.10 -5.93
C LYS A 986 -16.04 -22.56 -6.14
N GLY A 987 -16.73 -22.21 -5.05
CA GLY A 987 -18.09 -21.66 -5.10
C GLY A 987 -18.21 -20.26 -5.69
N ARG A 988 -17.08 -19.55 -5.85
CA ARG A 988 -17.01 -18.21 -6.45
C ARG A 988 -16.59 -18.24 -7.92
N ILE A 989 -16.56 -19.42 -8.56
CA ILE A 989 -16.08 -19.61 -9.94
C ILE A 989 -17.19 -20.23 -10.79
N TYR A 990 -17.35 -19.74 -12.01
CA TYR A 990 -18.23 -20.33 -13.01
C TYR A 990 -17.54 -20.39 -14.39
N PRO A 991 -17.62 -21.51 -15.14
CA PRO A 991 -18.26 -22.79 -14.81
C PRO A 991 -17.68 -23.44 -13.54
N LYS A 992 -18.45 -24.35 -12.91
CA LYS A 992 -17.99 -25.02 -11.68
C LYS A 992 -16.69 -25.78 -11.95
N VAL A 993 -15.73 -25.64 -11.03
CA VAL A 993 -14.40 -26.26 -11.10
C VAL A 993 -14.17 -27.20 -9.92
N ASP A 994 -13.34 -28.23 -10.15
CA ASP A 994 -12.99 -29.23 -9.13
C ASP A 994 -11.87 -28.78 -8.18
N GLN A 995 -11.19 -27.67 -8.47
CA GLN A 995 -10.10 -27.12 -7.66
C GLN A 995 -10.32 -25.62 -7.39
N ARG A 996 -9.64 -25.06 -6.37
CA ARG A 996 -9.69 -23.61 -6.13
C ARG A 996 -9.13 -22.89 -7.36
N GLY A 997 -9.71 -21.75 -7.69
CA GLY A 997 -9.20 -20.88 -8.73
C GLY A 997 -8.12 -19.96 -8.20
N TYR A 998 -7.54 -19.19 -9.10
CA TYR A 998 -6.55 -18.19 -8.74
C TYR A 998 -6.74 -16.95 -9.59
N ILE A 999 -6.74 -15.79 -8.93
CA ILE A 999 -6.70 -14.48 -9.58
C ILE A 999 -5.42 -13.81 -9.11
N ALA A 1000 -4.68 -13.25 -10.06
CA ALA A 1000 -3.43 -12.59 -9.73
C ALA A 1000 -3.63 -11.10 -9.46
N ASN A 1001 -2.74 -10.51 -8.66
CA ASN A 1001 -2.56 -9.07 -8.66
C ASN A 1001 -2.21 -8.60 -10.08
N GLY A 1002 -2.87 -7.53 -10.53
CA GLY A 1002 -2.71 -6.95 -11.84
C GLY A 1002 -3.58 -7.56 -12.96
N GLU A 1003 -4.42 -8.56 -12.67
CA GLU A 1003 -5.36 -9.07 -13.70
C GLU A 1003 -6.43 -8.04 -14.01
N ILE A 1004 -6.61 -7.77 -15.31
CA ILE A 1004 -7.58 -6.80 -15.83
C ILE A 1004 -8.75 -7.57 -16.43
N GLY A 1005 -9.97 -7.14 -16.12
CA GLY A 1005 -11.17 -7.78 -16.60
C GLY A 1005 -12.31 -6.80 -16.81
N MET A 1006 -13.40 -7.35 -17.36
CA MET A 1006 -14.67 -6.64 -17.45
C MET A 1006 -15.64 -7.22 -16.44
N ILE A 1007 -16.41 -6.35 -15.79
CA ILE A 1007 -17.58 -6.79 -15.02
C ILE A 1007 -18.65 -7.24 -16.02
N VAL A 1008 -18.84 -8.54 -16.06
CA VAL A 1008 -19.79 -9.24 -16.90
C VAL A 1008 -20.93 -9.78 -16.03
N GLY A 1009 -21.80 -10.58 -16.63
CA GLY A 1009 -22.77 -11.36 -15.86
C GLY A 1009 -24.17 -10.76 -15.85
N HIS A 1010 -24.88 -10.97 -14.75
CA HIS A 1010 -26.33 -10.90 -14.77
C HIS A 1010 -26.89 -9.52 -14.40
N ARG A 1011 -27.80 -9.02 -15.25
CA ARG A 1011 -28.72 -7.91 -14.95
C ARG A 1011 -30.13 -8.44 -14.75
N VAL A 1012 -30.97 -7.72 -14.00
CA VAL A 1012 -32.41 -8.03 -13.91
C VAL A 1012 -33.04 -7.83 -15.30
N THR A 1013 -33.79 -8.83 -15.76
CA THR A 1013 -34.52 -8.80 -17.05
C THR A 1013 -35.96 -9.23 -16.85
N LYS A 1014 -36.83 -9.06 -17.86
CA LYS A 1014 -38.20 -9.61 -17.84
C LYS A 1014 -38.25 -11.12 -17.56
N LYS A 1015 -37.18 -11.86 -17.88
CA LYS A 1015 -37.06 -13.32 -17.66
C LYS A 1015 -36.33 -13.69 -16.35
N ARG A 1016 -35.64 -12.75 -15.71
CA ARG A 1016 -34.87 -12.96 -14.47
C ARG A 1016 -35.15 -11.81 -13.51
N SER A 1017 -36.00 -12.07 -12.52
CA SER A 1017 -36.51 -11.09 -11.57
C SER A 1017 -35.71 -10.99 -10.25
N TRP A 1018 -34.67 -11.80 -10.06
CA TRP A 1018 -33.87 -11.78 -8.83
C TRP A 1018 -32.77 -10.71 -8.90
N LYS A 1019 -32.51 -10.05 -7.76
CA LYS A 1019 -31.51 -8.97 -7.64
C LYS A 1019 -30.10 -9.56 -7.51
N PRO A 1020 -29.11 -9.12 -8.31
CA PRO A 1020 -27.71 -9.48 -8.09
C PRO A 1020 -27.23 -9.02 -6.71
N ASP A 1021 -26.50 -9.88 -6.00
CA ASP A 1021 -25.88 -9.64 -4.69
C ASP A 1021 -24.34 -9.67 -4.74
N TYR A 1022 -23.77 -9.90 -5.93
CA TYR A 1022 -22.34 -9.88 -6.24
C TYR A 1022 -22.07 -9.38 -7.65
N LEU A 1023 -20.81 -9.00 -7.90
CA LEU A 1023 -20.27 -8.73 -9.23
C LEU A 1023 -19.66 -10.00 -9.82
N GLU A 1024 -19.81 -10.21 -11.13
CA GLU A 1024 -19.12 -11.26 -11.88
C GLU A 1024 -18.08 -10.62 -12.80
N ILE A 1025 -16.85 -11.15 -12.81
CA ILE A 1025 -15.76 -10.62 -13.64
C ILE A 1025 -15.21 -11.73 -14.53
N GLU A 1026 -15.05 -11.42 -15.81
CA GLU A 1026 -14.25 -12.21 -16.75
C GLU A 1026 -12.94 -11.47 -17.00
N PHE A 1027 -11.81 -12.06 -16.59
CA PHE A 1027 -10.48 -11.51 -16.81
C PHE A 1027 -9.98 -11.82 -18.23
N SER A 1028 -9.20 -10.90 -18.83
CA SER A 1028 -8.67 -11.05 -20.19
C SER A 1028 -7.80 -12.30 -20.37
N THR A 1029 -7.19 -12.75 -19.28
CA THR A 1029 -6.31 -13.92 -19.19
C THR A 1029 -7.07 -15.23 -19.01
N GLN A 1030 -8.33 -15.20 -18.56
CA GLN A 1030 -9.12 -16.37 -18.15
C GLN A 1030 -10.51 -16.38 -18.82
N LEU A 1031 -10.53 -16.23 -20.16
CA LEU A 1031 -11.76 -16.18 -20.94
C LEU A 1031 -12.61 -17.45 -20.79
N GLY A 1032 -13.93 -17.27 -20.69
CA GLY A 1032 -14.90 -18.34 -20.46
C GLY A 1032 -15.04 -18.75 -19.00
N GLN A 1033 -14.26 -18.16 -18.10
CA GLN A 1033 -14.42 -18.29 -16.65
C GLN A 1033 -14.78 -16.93 -16.04
N THR A 1034 -15.66 -16.97 -15.03
CA THR A 1034 -16.12 -15.79 -14.29
C THR A 1034 -15.92 -15.98 -12.80
N PHE A 1035 -15.61 -14.88 -12.12
CA PHE A 1035 -15.29 -14.86 -10.70
C PHE A 1035 -16.23 -13.92 -9.94
N LYS A 1036 -16.72 -14.38 -8.77
CA LYS A 1036 -17.70 -13.66 -7.95
C LYS A 1036 -17.04 -12.82 -6.87
N PHE A 1037 -17.44 -11.54 -6.80
CA PHE A 1037 -16.99 -10.58 -5.80
C PHE A 1037 -18.19 -9.99 -5.05
N TYR A 1038 -18.16 -10.07 -3.73
CA TYR A 1038 -19.22 -9.61 -2.84
C TYR A 1038 -18.89 -8.24 -2.25
N PRO A 1039 -19.89 -7.49 -1.73
CA PRO A 1039 -19.64 -6.19 -1.10
C PRO A 1039 -18.58 -6.20 0.02
N SER A 1040 -18.41 -7.33 0.72
CA SER A 1040 -17.37 -7.51 1.74
C SER A 1040 -15.94 -7.47 1.19
N ASP A 1041 -15.74 -7.67 -0.12
CA ASP A 1041 -14.43 -7.67 -0.77
C ASP A 1041 -13.91 -6.23 -1.03
N PHE A 1042 -14.67 -5.19 -0.68
CA PHE A 1042 -14.38 -3.76 -0.90
C PHE A 1042 -14.25 -2.97 0.42
N SER A 1043 -13.55 -3.51 1.41
CA SER A 1043 -13.40 -2.91 2.76
C SER A 1043 -12.83 -1.47 2.77
N GLU A 1044 -13.25 -0.65 3.73
CA GLU A 1044 -12.86 0.78 3.85
C GLU A 1044 -11.54 1.05 4.61
N GLU A 1045 -11.08 0.10 5.44
CA GLU A 1045 -9.87 0.29 6.28
C GLU A 1045 -8.65 -0.48 5.75
N GLY A 1046 -8.80 -1.26 4.67
CA GLY A 1046 -7.72 -1.97 3.98
C GLY A 1046 -7.86 -1.91 2.46
N ASP A 1047 -6.89 -2.46 1.73
CA ASP A 1047 -6.88 -2.37 0.26
C ASP A 1047 -8.07 -3.11 -0.37
N ALA A 1048 -8.88 -2.35 -1.13
CA ALA A 1048 -9.98 -2.92 -1.89
C ALA A 1048 -9.45 -3.97 -2.86
N ALA A 1049 -10.14 -5.12 -2.95
CA ALA A 1049 -9.71 -6.20 -3.82
C ALA A 1049 -9.72 -5.79 -5.31
N LEU A 1050 -10.51 -4.79 -5.69
CA LEU A 1050 -10.67 -4.31 -7.05
C LEU A 1050 -10.64 -2.78 -7.11
N GLU A 1051 -10.04 -2.26 -8.17
CA GLU A 1051 -10.02 -0.84 -8.56
C GLU A 1051 -10.55 -0.70 -10.00
N LEU A 1052 -11.01 0.51 -10.36
CA LEU A 1052 -11.24 0.85 -11.76
C LEU A 1052 -9.92 0.81 -12.54
N ALA A 1053 -9.99 0.40 -13.81
CA ALA A 1053 -8.82 0.21 -14.66
C ALA A 1053 -8.95 0.89 -16.03
N TYR A 1054 -9.75 1.96 -16.13
CA TYR A 1054 -9.75 2.81 -17.33
C TYR A 1054 -8.39 3.50 -17.50
N ALA A 1055 -7.81 3.96 -16.38
CA ALA A 1055 -6.44 4.40 -16.23
C ALA A 1055 -5.68 3.47 -15.26
N LEU A 1056 -4.39 3.26 -15.52
CA LEU A 1056 -3.48 2.48 -14.68
C LEU A 1056 -2.14 3.20 -14.53
N THR A 1057 -1.43 2.94 -13.43
CA THR A 1057 -0.04 3.41 -13.33
C THR A 1057 0.82 2.62 -14.30
N VAL A 1058 1.93 3.21 -14.78
CA VAL A 1058 2.89 2.49 -15.61
C VAL A 1058 3.38 1.21 -14.90
N HIS A 1059 3.65 1.28 -13.60
CA HIS A 1059 4.01 0.14 -12.76
C HIS A 1059 2.94 -0.99 -12.80
N LYS A 1060 1.66 -0.68 -12.55
CA LYS A 1060 0.58 -1.69 -12.60
C LYS A 1060 0.33 -2.25 -14.01
N SER A 1061 0.86 -1.60 -15.05
CA SER A 1061 0.76 -2.09 -16.44
C SER A 1061 1.85 -3.09 -16.84
N GLN A 1062 2.86 -3.33 -15.99
CA GLN A 1062 3.92 -4.31 -16.27
C GLN A 1062 3.33 -5.70 -16.57
N GLY A 1063 3.93 -6.41 -17.54
CA GLY A 1063 3.42 -7.70 -18.02
C GLY A 1063 2.11 -7.64 -18.83
N SER A 1064 1.51 -6.44 -18.99
CA SER A 1064 0.34 -6.21 -19.86
C SER A 1064 0.75 -5.63 -21.21
N GLU A 1065 -0.07 -5.88 -22.22
CA GLU A 1065 0.03 -5.21 -23.53
C GLU A 1065 -1.38 -4.87 -24.02
N PHE A 1066 -1.55 -3.68 -24.59
CA PHE A 1066 -2.84 -3.12 -25.02
C PHE A 1066 -2.81 -2.77 -26.49
N ASP A 1067 -3.92 -2.89 -27.21
CA ASP A 1067 -3.91 -2.56 -28.64
C ASP A 1067 -3.60 -1.06 -28.88
N THR A 1068 -4.35 -0.18 -28.20
CA THR A 1068 -4.09 1.27 -28.15
C THR A 1068 -3.71 1.75 -26.74
N VAL A 1069 -2.68 2.58 -26.61
CA VAL A 1069 -2.31 3.21 -25.32
C VAL A 1069 -2.47 4.73 -25.40
N PHE A 1070 -3.09 5.32 -24.39
CA PHE A 1070 -3.12 6.76 -24.16
C PHE A 1070 -2.17 7.06 -22.99
N LEU A 1071 -0.97 7.56 -23.28
CA LEU A 1071 0.04 7.83 -22.27
C LEU A 1071 -0.02 9.31 -21.86
N VAL A 1072 -0.49 9.57 -20.64
CA VAL A 1072 -0.56 10.92 -20.05
C VAL A 1072 0.71 11.18 -19.25
N LEU A 1073 1.51 12.15 -19.68
CA LEU A 1073 2.78 12.51 -19.06
C LEU A 1073 2.74 13.95 -18.54
N PRO A 1074 3.12 14.18 -17.28
CA PRO A 1074 3.35 15.52 -16.76
C PRO A 1074 4.69 16.07 -17.25
N ARG A 1075 4.89 17.37 -17.03
CA ARG A 1075 6.15 18.05 -17.34
C ARG A 1075 7.24 17.76 -16.30
N SER A 1076 6.85 17.38 -15.08
CA SER A 1076 7.75 17.28 -13.93
C SER A 1076 8.82 16.19 -14.14
N PRO A 1077 10.12 16.55 -14.09
CA PRO A 1077 11.22 15.60 -14.27
C PRO A 1077 11.42 14.66 -13.07
N LEU A 1078 11.00 15.06 -11.86
CA LEU A 1078 11.18 14.27 -10.64
C LEU A 1078 10.36 12.97 -10.65
N MET A 1079 9.34 12.89 -11.52
CA MET A 1079 8.40 11.77 -11.60
C MET A 1079 8.67 10.83 -12.78
N LEU A 1080 9.64 11.14 -13.64
CA LEU A 1080 9.91 10.43 -14.89
C LEU A 1080 11.32 9.83 -14.89
N SER A 1081 11.43 8.54 -15.18
CA SER A 1081 12.70 7.87 -15.47
C SER A 1081 12.69 7.26 -16.87
N ARG A 1082 13.88 6.95 -17.40
CA ARG A 1082 14.02 6.31 -18.71
C ARG A 1082 13.31 4.97 -18.75
N GLU A 1083 13.46 4.15 -17.72
CA GLU A 1083 12.84 2.84 -17.61
C GLU A 1083 11.31 2.95 -17.50
N LEU A 1084 10.79 3.97 -16.82
CA LEU A 1084 9.36 4.25 -16.75
C LEU A 1084 8.81 4.59 -18.14
N LEU A 1085 9.43 5.54 -18.83
CA LEU A 1085 9.03 5.96 -20.17
C LEU A 1085 9.12 4.80 -21.17
N TYR A 1086 10.24 4.05 -21.17
CA TYR A 1086 10.41 2.86 -22.00
C TYR A 1086 9.33 1.81 -21.71
N THR A 1087 9.04 1.54 -20.44
CA THR A 1087 8.00 0.56 -20.07
C THR A 1087 6.64 1.00 -20.57
N ALA A 1088 6.28 2.27 -20.40
CA ALA A 1088 5.00 2.83 -20.85
C ALA A 1088 4.85 2.78 -22.38
N LEU A 1089 5.87 3.22 -23.12
CA LEU A 1089 5.88 3.28 -24.59
C LEU A 1089 5.84 1.88 -25.23
N THR A 1090 6.33 0.85 -24.52
CA THR A 1090 6.31 -0.54 -25.01
C THR A 1090 5.00 -1.30 -24.70
N ARG A 1091 4.05 -0.70 -23.96
CA ARG A 1091 2.77 -1.35 -23.62
C ARG A 1091 1.79 -1.45 -24.78
N GLN A 1092 1.87 -0.57 -25.78
CA GLN A 1092 0.99 -0.61 -26.96
C GLN A 1092 1.32 -1.81 -27.85
N LYS A 1093 0.37 -2.35 -28.63
CA LYS A 1093 0.59 -3.35 -29.69
C LYS A 1093 0.51 -2.73 -31.08
N SER A 1094 -0.44 -1.81 -31.29
CA SER A 1094 -0.70 -1.19 -32.59
C SER A 1094 -0.49 0.33 -32.59
N ARG A 1095 -0.95 1.04 -31.55
CA ARG A 1095 -0.95 2.51 -31.53
C ARG A 1095 -0.70 3.09 -30.15
N ILE A 1096 0.03 4.20 -30.08
CA ILE A 1096 0.18 5.04 -28.90
C ILE A 1096 -0.19 6.50 -29.20
N VAL A 1097 -0.94 7.09 -28.27
CA VAL A 1097 -1.24 8.50 -28.23
C VAL A 1097 -0.56 9.09 -27.00
N LEU A 1098 0.39 9.97 -27.22
CA LEU A 1098 1.20 10.61 -26.19
C LEU A 1098 0.59 11.98 -25.85
N LEU A 1099 -0.01 12.09 -24.65
CA LEU A 1099 -0.53 13.34 -24.12
C LEU A 1099 0.49 13.92 -23.14
N HIS A 1100 1.28 14.90 -23.59
CA HIS A 1100 2.38 15.46 -22.79
C HIS A 1100 2.10 16.89 -22.33
N GLN A 1101 2.42 17.18 -21.07
CA GLN A 1101 2.35 18.52 -20.52
C GLN A 1101 3.53 19.36 -21.02
N GLY A 1102 3.27 20.31 -21.90
CA GLY A 1102 4.32 21.10 -22.56
C GLY A 1102 4.83 20.48 -23.86
N ASP A 1103 5.97 20.97 -24.33
CA ASP A 1103 6.48 20.72 -25.69
C ASP A 1103 7.18 19.34 -25.82
N ALA A 1104 7.12 18.76 -27.02
CA ALA A 1104 7.82 17.53 -27.36
C ALA A 1104 9.35 17.60 -27.18
N THR A 1105 9.95 18.78 -27.32
CA THR A 1105 11.39 18.98 -27.11
C THR A 1105 11.83 18.67 -25.67
N GLU A 1106 10.93 18.79 -24.70
CA GLU A 1106 11.20 18.47 -23.30
C GLU A 1106 11.30 16.96 -23.08
N LEU A 1107 10.51 16.15 -23.78
CA LEU A 1107 10.60 14.68 -23.77
C LEU A 1107 11.96 14.17 -24.24
N HIS A 1108 12.56 14.85 -25.22
CA HIS A 1108 13.86 14.43 -25.74
C HIS A 1108 14.99 14.64 -24.73
N LYS A 1109 14.92 15.68 -23.88
CA LYS A 1109 15.94 15.91 -22.84
C LYS A 1109 16.08 14.70 -21.91
N PHE A 1110 14.98 14.05 -21.54
CA PHE A 1110 14.97 12.84 -20.72
C PHE A 1110 15.64 11.63 -21.38
N SER A 1111 15.77 11.62 -22.71
CA SER A 1111 16.51 10.56 -23.40
C SER A 1111 18.03 10.79 -23.40
N MET A 1112 18.46 12.05 -23.23
CA MET A 1112 19.87 12.47 -23.21
C MET A 1112 20.49 12.46 -21.80
N GLU A 1113 19.69 12.67 -20.75
CA GLU A 1113 20.17 12.66 -19.37
C GLU A 1113 20.62 11.23 -18.98
N ARG A 1114 21.88 11.11 -18.54
CA ARG A 1114 22.57 9.85 -18.24
C ARG A 1114 22.45 9.45 -16.79
#